data_AF-A0A671WPG6-F1
#
_entry.id   AF-A0A671WPG6-F1
#
_cell.length_a   1.000
_cell.length_b   1.000
_cell.length_c   1.000
_cell.angle_alpha   90.00
_cell.angle_beta   90.00
_cell.angle_gamma   90.00
#
_symmetry.space_group_name_H-M   'P 1'
#
loop_
_entity.id
_entity.type
_entity.pdbx_description
1 polymer ?
#
loop_
_entity_poly.entity_id
_entity_poly.type
_entity_poly.pdbx_seq_one_letter_code
_entity_poly.pdbx_strand_id
1 'polypeptide(L)'
;MYSHGSESLIRQAREIQESELNKFYSRLIKLLQGKELGHETVDSLQRLHLILSATKYTRTLPPELQKRLVSLLSSPVEQLQVLSSAVLRETLPLSGQELNYNQENIGQLNSHAAALLLSQAGSRADLSSLCAQLLRSLESRQSEGPAHCLTHTLPILNTVLTHSPESLTEDHVTLLSKKLVDWLRYASITQGVGASSGGFFTGPRSRQPAPIAELDGTVSGDFFTVLCVGQGFTDDQWMNVYSFSMLRHWLLTYHSVSNGNTTADTANRLQLSLSLSHSHSFSYDDRSEVDGSVVSMVSATSSSSRLLPPKERLREKAFQYCQRLIEQSDRKAHKKTDTDLQKACLVEAVCILDCVCVEDTSLVFRTFPCIKGLFGRLSSDLSFARVLLPIAQFYLNHGEMAAVDCESVWNLVFGRFPAELFNDHFLAHELLRFLRLNLESLQLRVPQYTHSFPNLLKLLAWDSPALVDDFVDLLPSLVTTGTAVELLHTLLDLPCLSATLVLQLRSVCLPIADPGGRGLLSLDAFRNPSFRGLFLFLLRTEAGSGDTIDRLSTLHELLAEAADWPRVVQCAQTVPVLLHIFFNTVITVADEKLLAHLILVMLERSSLLLNIPKYCREIHRVFSCHLLRLCKLHPSLVVDQSHELLEFAGATANVYSKEEIYTHVVWVLGEYLSVSCDSRCSVSLITSCFEALEAVLFEITSSAPAPGAVCAAPRVITTLMSALAKLASRSHDLIPRVSLFLSKLRTVTRGGSVAWCSDEDDLVAIVTRGEELWSLLKAPGVAQSVLTPPPHVTTPQWHRDINVAMPLRLRALTNLTHSQ
;
A
#
# COMPACT_ATOMS: atom_id res chain seq x y z
N MET A 1 -12.46 13.67 23.39
CA MET A 1 -13.38 14.83 23.39
C MET A 1 -14.80 14.40 23.73
N TYR A 2 -15.10 14.09 25.00
CA TYR A 2 -16.48 14.06 25.50
C TYR A 2 -16.44 14.61 26.93
N SER A 3 -17.24 15.63 27.23
CA SER A 3 -17.28 16.27 28.55
C SER A 3 -18.15 15.45 29.52
N HIS A 4 -17.89 15.54 30.83
CA HIS A 4 -18.61 14.80 31.89
C HIS A 4 -20.15 14.97 31.91
N GLY A 5 -20.72 15.97 31.22
CA GLY A 5 -22.18 16.12 31.09
C GLY A 5 -22.83 15.14 30.09
N SER A 6 -22.07 14.69 29.09
CA SER A 6 -22.57 13.84 28.00
C SER A 6 -22.80 12.37 28.41
N GLU A 7 -22.07 11.87 29.41
CA GLU A 7 -22.32 10.54 29.99
C GLU A 7 -23.71 10.44 30.65
N SER A 8 -24.25 11.53 31.19
CA SER A 8 -25.58 11.51 31.85
C SER A 8 -26.73 11.35 30.85
N LEU A 9 -26.64 11.96 29.67
CA LEU A 9 -27.71 11.94 28.66
C LEU A 9 -27.79 10.60 27.93
N ILE A 10 -26.64 10.00 27.60
CA ILE A 10 -26.59 8.68 26.96
C ILE A 10 -27.11 7.60 27.92
N ARG A 11 -26.78 7.69 29.21
CA ARG A 11 -27.28 6.79 30.23
C ARG A 11 -28.81 6.93 30.40
N GLN A 12 -29.32 8.16 30.48
CA GLN A 12 -30.77 8.42 30.51
C GLN A 12 -31.50 7.91 29.27
N ALA A 13 -30.89 8.05 28.09
CA ALA A 13 -31.45 7.55 26.83
C ALA A 13 -31.54 6.01 26.78
N ARG A 14 -30.56 5.31 27.39
CA ARG A 14 -30.54 3.85 27.50
C ARG A 14 -31.53 3.31 28.54
N GLU A 15 -31.70 4.02 29.65
CA GLU A 15 -32.53 3.61 30.79
C GLU A 15 -34.02 4.02 30.68
N ILE A 16 -34.43 4.68 29.59
CA ILE A 16 -35.82 5.12 29.39
C ILE A 16 -36.80 3.93 29.35
N GLN A 17 -37.87 4.02 30.15
CA GLN A 17 -38.90 2.99 30.21
C GLN A 17 -39.86 3.09 29.01
N GLU A 18 -40.39 1.95 28.57
CA GLU A 18 -41.30 1.87 27.40
C GLU A 18 -42.58 2.70 27.58
N SER A 19 -43.10 2.79 28.81
CA SER A 19 -44.26 3.65 29.13
C SER A 19 -43.98 5.14 29.00
N GLU A 20 -42.76 5.57 29.30
CA GLU A 20 -42.33 6.97 29.17
C GLU A 20 -42.06 7.31 27.70
N LEU A 21 -41.48 6.36 26.96
CA LEU A 21 -41.24 6.47 25.53
C LEU A 21 -42.56 6.57 24.74
N ASN A 22 -43.58 5.79 25.08
CA ASN A 22 -44.91 5.88 24.46
C ASN A 22 -45.60 7.22 24.72
N LYS A 23 -45.47 7.78 25.94
CA LYS A 23 -45.94 9.14 26.25
C LYS A 23 -45.18 10.18 25.41
N PHE A 24 -43.87 10.01 25.27
CA PHE A 24 -43.03 10.87 24.44
C PHE A 24 -43.43 10.84 22.96
N TYR A 25 -43.67 9.66 22.38
CA TYR A 25 -44.19 9.53 21.01
C TYR A 25 -45.53 10.24 20.82
N SER A 26 -46.47 10.06 21.75
CA SER A 26 -47.78 10.73 21.67
C SER A 26 -47.68 12.25 21.73
N ARG A 27 -46.73 12.79 22.50
CA ARG A 27 -46.43 14.23 22.56
C ARG A 27 -45.82 14.73 21.26
N LEU A 28 -44.85 14.00 20.71
CA LEU A 28 -44.20 14.35 19.45
C LEU A 28 -45.19 14.34 18.28
N ILE A 29 -46.08 13.35 18.19
CA ILE A 29 -47.14 13.32 17.15
C ILE A 29 -48.02 14.57 17.22
N LYS A 30 -48.40 15.04 18.42
CA LYS A 30 -49.17 16.27 18.60
C LYS A 30 -48.39 17.52 18.19
N LEU A 31 -47.10 17.58 18.49
CA LEU A 31 -46.22 18.69 18.06
C LEU A 31 -46.10 18.74 16.52
N LEU A 32 -45.99 17.57 15.89
CA LEU A 32 -45.94 17.43 14.42
C LEU A 32 -47.27 17.73 13.72
N GLN A 33 -48.38 17.88 14.45
CA GLN A 33 -49.69 18.30 13.92
C GLN A 33 -49.87 19.82 13.95
N GLY A 34 -48.99 20.57 14.63
CA GLY A 34 -49.03 22.03 14.67
C GLY A 34 -48.75 22.67 13.31
N LYS A 35 -49.37 23.82 13.03
CA LYS A 35 -49.14 24.59 11.79
C LYS A 35 -47.75 25.25 11.73
N GLU A 36 -47.12 25.48 12.88
CA GLU A 36 -45.78 26.07 12.99
C GLU A 36 -44.85 25.12 13.76
N LEU A 37 -43.83 24.60 13.07
CA LEU A 37 -42.85 23.68 13.63
C LEU A 37 -41.72 24.51 14.29
N GLY A 38 -41.89 24.81 15.58
CA GLY A 38 -40.95 25.60 16.38
C GLY A 38 -39.77 24.81 16.95
N HIS A 39 -38.93 25.50 17.74
CA HIS A 39 -37.71 24.95 18.39
C HIS A 39 -37.99 23.69 19.24
N GLU A 40 -39.17 23.59 19.87
CA GLU A 40 -39.57 22.41 20.65
C GLU A 40 -39.67 21.12 19.81
N THR A 41 -40.02 21.25 18.53
CA THR A 41 -40.07 20.12 17.59
C THR A 41 -38.66 19.62 17.27
N VAL A 42 -37.73 20.55 17.04
CA VAL A 42 -36.32 20.25 16.77
C VAL A 42 -35.66 19.55 17.96
N ASP A 43 -35.84 20.07 19.17
CA ASP A 43 -35.30 19.48 20.40
C ASP A 43 -35.88 18.08 20.65
N SER A 44 -37.18 17.90 20.41
CA SER A 44 -37.83 16.59 20.53
C SER A 44 -37.32 15.58 19.49
N LEU A 45 -37.03 16.00 18.25
CA LEU A 45 -36.45 15.14 17.22
C LEU A 45 -34.99 14.78 17.52
N GLN A 46 -34.18 15.72 18.04
CA GLN A 46 -32.81 15.46 18.48
C GLN A 46 -32.78 14.46 19.63
N ARG A 47 -33.67 14.63 20.62
CA ARG A 47 -33.82 13.70 21.74
C ARG A 47 -34.29 12.32 21.28
N LEU A 48 -35.20 12.26 20.31
CA LEU A 48 -35.63 11.00 19.70
C LEU A 48 -34.46 10.28 19.01
N HIS A 49 -33.67 10.99 18.21
CA HIS A 49 -32.50 10.42 17.53
C HIS A 49 -31.46 9.88 18.54
N LEU A 50 -31.20 10.62 19.63
CA LEU A 50 -30.33 10.16 20.73
C LEU A 50 -30.85 8.89 21.40
N ILE A 51 -32.17 8.81 21.65
CA ILE A 51 -32.79 7.62 22.27
C ILE A 51 -32.65 6.38 21.37
N LEU A 52 -32.81 6.54 20.06
CA LEU A 52 -32.69 5.43 19.11
C LEU A 52 -31.23 4.98 18.95
N SER A 53 -30.32 5.92 18.70
CA SER A 53 -28.89 5.65 18.48
C SER A 53 -28.14 5.13 19.73
N ALA A 54 -28.58 5.49 20.94
CA ALA A 54 -27.92 5.07 22.18
C ALA A 54 -28.15 3.60 22.55
N THR A 55 -29.08 2.92 21.86
CA THR A 55 -29.54 1.57 22.20
C THR A 55 -28.99 0.50 21.25
N LYS A 56 -28.56 -0.65 21.80
CA LYS A 56 -27.97 -1.76 21.03
C LYS A 56 -29.02 -2.53 20.19
N TYR A 57 -30.30 -2.38 20.51
CA TYR A 57 -31.41 -3.08 19.85
C TYR A 57 -32.23 -2.09 19.04
N THR A 58 -32.56 -2.46 17.80
CA THR A 58 -33.44 -1.69 16.92
C THR A 58 -34.83 -1.58 17.53
N ARG A 59 -35.33 -0.34 17.66
CA ARG A 59 -36.67 -0.04 18.19
C ARG A 59 -37.62 0.33 17.05
N THR A 60 -38.85 -0.16 17.10
CA THR A 60 -39.89 0.16 16.11
C THR A 60 -40.63 1.44 16.48
N LEU A 61 -40.73 2.37 15.53
CA LEU A 61 -41.55 3.57 15.72
C LEU A 61 -43.04 3.27 15.50
N PRO A 62 -43.95 3.98 16.19
CA PRO A 62 -45.37 3.96 15.86
C PRO A 62 -45.62 4.38 14.40
N PRO A 63 -46.53 3.71 13.66
CA PRO A 63 -46.72 3.95 12.22
C PRO A 63 -47.21 5.38 11.91
N GLU A 64 -48.01 5.98 12.79
CA GLU A 64 -48.44 7.38 12.64
C GLU A 64 -47.26 8.36 12.79
N LEU A 65 -46.32 8.08 13.69
CA LEU A 65 -45.12 8.91 13.84
C LEU A 65 -44.21 8.77 12.61
N GLN A 66 -44.02 7.55 12.11
CA GLN A 66 -43.24 7.29 10.90
C GLN A 66 -43.81 8.03 9.68
N LYS A 67 -45.13 7.97 9.46
CA LYS A 67 -45.79 8.68 8.35
C LYS A 67 -45.57 10.19 8.41
N ARG A 68 -45.58 10.78 9.63
CA ARG A 68 -45.33 12.21 9.84
C ARG A 68 -43.87 12.59 9.61
N LEU A 69 -42.93 11.79 10.09
CA LEU A 69 -41.50 11.98 9.83
C LEU A 69 -41.19 11.92 8.32
N VAL A 70 -41.85 11.02 7.58
CA VAL A 70 -41.73 10.96 6.11
C VAL A 70 -42.26 12.23 5.46
N SER A 71 -43.39 12.78 5.92
CA SER A 71 -43.91 14.06 5.39
C SER A 71 -43.00 15.27 5.66
N LEU A 72 -42.18 15.23 6.72
CA LEU A 72 -41.20 16.27 7.03
C LEU A 72 -40.00 16.27 6.09
N LEU A 73 -39.77 15.19 5.34
CA LEU A 73 -38.71 15.15 4.32
C LEU A 73 -38.98 16.16 3.20
N SER A 74 -40.25 16.54 2.96
CA SER A 74 -40.66 17.57 1.99
C SER A 74 -40.80 18.97 2.60
N SER A 75 -40.39 19.17 3.86
CA SER A 75 -40.48 20.48 4.55
C SER A 75 -39.54 21.51 3.93
N PRO A 76 -39.87 22.81 3.87
CA PRO A 76 -38.94 23.85 3.41
C PRO A 76 -37.76 24.11 4.36
N VAL A 77 -37.78 23.54 5.59
CA VAL A 77 -36.74 23.74 6.61
C VAL A 77 -35.75 22.58 6.62
N GLU A 78 -34.51 22.83 6.20
CA GLU A 78 -33.43 21.83 6.07
C GLU A 78 -33.16 21.08 7.39
N GLN A 79 -33.14 21.78 8.53
CA GLN A 79 -32.89 21.17 9.84
C GLN A 79 -33.92 20.07 10.19
N LEU A 80 -35.18 20.24 9.79
CA LEU A 80 -36.23 19.24 10.00
C LEU A 80 -36.08 18.05 9.04
N GLN A 81 -35.63 18.29 7.80
CA GLN A 81 -35.33 17.22 6.84
C GLN A 81 -34.18 16.33 7.34
N VAL A 82 -33.09 16.95 7.83
CA VAL A 82 -31.91 16.24 8.36
C VAL A 82 -32.27 15.37 9.55
N LEU A 83 -32.93 15.94 10.56
CA LEU A 83 -33.30 15.21 11.78
C LEU A 83 -34.31 14.09 11.50
N SER A 84 -35.29 14.33 10.62
CA SER A 84 -36.27 13.30 10.25
C SER A 84 -35.60 12.15 9.49
N SER A 85 -34.68 12.46 8.55
CA SER A 85 -33.87 11.46 7.85
C SER A 85 -32.98 10.66 8.82
N ALA A 86 -32.34 11.31 9.79
CA ALA A 86 -31.48 10.65 10.79
C ALA A 86 -32.27 9.73 11.71
N VAL A 87 -33.46 10.14 12.15
CA VAL A 87 -34.36 9.29 12.96
C VAL A 87 -34.84 8.07 12.17
N LEU A 88 -35.25 8.26 10.90
CA LEU A 88 -35.75 7.18 10.05
C LEU A 88 -34.65 6.18 9.64
N ARG A 89 -33.38 6.60 9.58
CA ARG A 89 -32.23 5.71 9.31
C ARG A 89 -31.98 4.70 10.43
N GLU A 90 -32.13 5.12 11.69
CA GLU A 90 -31.94 4.25 12.86
C GLU A 90 -33.05 3.20 13.03
N THR A 91 -34.15 3.36 12.28
CA THR A 91 -35.31 2.46 12.31
C THR A 91 -35.31 1.63 11.04
N LEU A 92 -34.64 0.47 11.08
CA LEU A 92 -34.55 -0.51 9.98
C LEU A 92 -35.92 -0.72 9.28
N PRO A 93 -35.98 -0.93 7.94
CA PRO A 93 -37.21 -1.45 7.35
C PRO A 93 -37.37 -2.92 7.78
N LEU A 94 -38.46 -3.20 8.51
CA LEU A 94 -38.89 -4.56 8.80
C LEU A 94 -39.40 -5.19 7.50
N SER A 95 -38.82 -6.32 7.14
CA SER A 95 -39.27 -7.24 6.10
C SER A 95 -40.80 -7.25 5.94
N GLY A 96 -41.29 -6.88 4.76
CA GLY A 96 -42.65 -7.20 4.31
C GLY A 96 -43.70 -6.09 4.35
N GLN A 97 -43.38 -4.86 4.76
CA GLN A 97 -44.17 -3.68 4.38
C GLN A 97 -43.43 -2.95 3.28
N GLU A 98 -43.84 -3.20 2.04
CA GLU A 98 -43.46 -2.42 0.87
C GLU A 98 -43.55 -0.94 1.25
N LEU A 99 -42.40 -0.26 1.29
CA LEU A 99 -42.36 1.18 1.17
C LEU A 99 -42.82 1.50 -0.26
N ASN A 100 -44.12 1.38 -0.51
CA ASN A 100 -44.79 2.04 -1.61
C ASN A 100 -44.65 3.55 -1.34
N TYR A 101 -43.47 4.09 -1.64
CA TYR A 101 -43.34 5.47 -2.03
C TYR A 101 -44.28 5.62 -3.22
N ASN A 102 -45.52 6.03 -2.94
CA ASN A 102 -46.52 6.27 -3.96
C ASN A 102 -45.86 7.09 -5.06
N GLN A 103 -46.03 6.62 -6.29
CA GLN A 103 -45.52 7.16 -7.55
C GLN A 103 -45.74 8.68 -7.76
N GLU A 104 -46.46 9.34 -6.85
CA GLU A 104 -46.94 10.72 -6.96
C GLU A 104 -46.07 11.77 -6.22
N ASN A 105 -45.23 11.39 -5.24
CA ASN A 105 -44.47 12.37 -4.42
C ASN A 105 -42.96 12.47 -4.74
N ILE A 106 -42.49 11.81 -5.80
CA ILE A 106 -41.07 11.81 -6.22
C ILE A 106 -40.63 13.18 -6.80
N GLY A 107 -41.56 14.08 -7.12
CA GLY A 107 -41.26 15.43 -7.61
C GLY A 107 -40.51 16.36 -6.63
N GLN A 108 -40.20 15.90 -5.41
CA GLN A 108 -39.53 16.67 -4.34
C GLN A 108 -38.40 15.89 -3.65
N LEU A 109 -37.67 15.05 -4.39
CA LEU A 109 -36.60 14.22 -3.83
C LEU A 109 -35.36 15.09 -3.51
N ASN A 110 -35.13 15.36 -2.23
CA ASN A 110 -33.91 16.02 -1.73
C ASN A 110 -32.80 15.01 -1.39
N SER A 111 -31.57 15.51 -1.18
CA SER A 111 -30.39 14.70 -0.85
C SER A 111 -30.59 13.80 0.39
N HIS A 112 -31.34 14.28 1.38
CA HIS A 112 -31.59 13.57 2.65
C HIS A 112 -32.62 12.44 2.53
N ALA A 113 -33.65 12.61 1.71
CA ALA A 113 -34.61 11.56 1.38
C ALA A 113 -33.97 10.45 0.54
N ALA A 114 -33.07 10.83 -0.38
CA ALA A 114 -32.34 9.86 -1.18
C ALA A 114 -31.34 9.03 -0.36
N ALA A 115 -30.57 9.67 0.53
CA ALA A 115 -29.65 8.96 1.42
C ALA A 115 -30.40 7.98 2.33
N LEU A 116 -31.61 8.33 2.76
CA LEU A 116 -32.50 7.44 3.51
C LEU A 116 -32.93 6.24 2.65
N LEU A 117 -33.44 6.48 1.44
CA LEU A 117 -33.85 5.43 0.50
C LEU A 117 -32.72 4.44 0.19
N LEU A 118 -31.50 4.94 -0.04
CA LEU A 118 -30.32 4.10 -0.26
C LEU A 118 -29.97 3.26 0.97
N SER A 119 -30.02 3.84 2.17
CA SER A 119 -29.73 3.12 3.42
C SER A 119 -30.77 2.07 3.80
N GLN A 120 -31.98 2.18 3.25
CA GLN A 120 -33.11 1.31 3.54
C GLN A 120 -33.38 0.27 2.43
N ALA A 121 -32.59 0.25 1.36
CA ALA A 121 -32.74 -0.74 0.30
C ALA A 121 -32.38 -2.15 0.82
N GLY A 122 -33.37 -3.03 0.90
CA GLY A 122 -33.22 -4.40 1.43
C GLY A 122 -32.80 -5.44 0.39
N SER A 123 -33.01 -5.16 -0.91
CA SER A 123 -32.68 -6.07 -2.00
C SER A 123 -32.15 -5.33 -3.25
N ARG A 124 -31.44 -6.07 -4.12
CA ARG A 124 -30.99 -5.54 -5.43
C ARG A 124 -32.16 -5.15 -6.35
N ALA A 125 -33.33 -5.79 -6.20
CA ALA A 125 -34.53 -5.47 -6.98
C ALA A 125 -35.10 -4.09 -6.63
N ASP A 126 -35.06 -3.72 -5.34
CA ASP A 126 -35.49 -2.41 -4.86
C ASP A 126 -34.62 -1.29 -5.44
N LEU A 127 -33.29 -1.51 -5.50
CA LEU A 127 -32.33 -0.58 -6.11
C LEU A 127 -32.56 -0.40 -7.61
N SER A 128 -32.82 -1.48 -8.35
CA SER A 128 -33.14 -1.40 -9.78
C SER A 128 -34.45 -0.61 -10.03
N SER A 129 -35.46 -0.80 -9.17
CA SER A 129 -36.72 -0.06 -9.26
C SER A 129 -36.53 1.45 -8.99
N LEU A 130 -35.71 1.80 -8.00
CA LEU A 130 -35.34 3.18 -7.68
C LEU A 130 -34.54 3.82 -8.82
N CYS A 131 -33.56 3.10 -9.39
CA CYS A 131 -32.83 3.54 -10.58
C CYS A 131 -33.76 3.86 -11.75
N ALA A 132 -34.70 2.96 -12.08
CA ALA A 132 -35.65 3.17 -13.15
C ALA A 132 -36.59 4.36 -12.89
N GLN A 133 -36.94 4.63 -11.63
CA GLN A 133 -37.72 5.81 -11.25
C GLN A 133 -36.93 7.12 -11.39
N LEU A 134 -35.68 7.15 -10.92
CA LEU A 134 -34.79 8.31 -11.04
C LEU A 134 -34.52 8.63 -12.52
N LEU A 135 -34.27 7.63 -13.35
CA LEU A 135 -34.06 7.83 -14.79
C LEU A 135 -35.31 8.33 -15.51
N ARG A 136 -36.52 7.84 -15.16
CA ARG A 136 -37.79 8.37 -15.67
C ARG A 136 -38.00 9.85 -15.32
N SER A 137 -37.56 10.28 -14.13
CA SER A 137 -37.66 11.70 -13.75
C SER A 137 -36.84 12.62 -14.69
N LEU A 138 -35.70 12.12 -15.21
CA LEU A 138 -34.85 12.84 -16.16
C LEU A 138 -35.45 12.94 -17.58
N GLU A 139 -36.43 12.11 -17.91
CA GLU A 139 -37.14 12.12 -19.21
C GLU A 139 -38.23 13.19 -19.27
N SER A 140 -38.86 13.52 -18.14
CA SER A 140 -39.98 14.45 -18.08
C SER A 140 -39.59 15.84 -18.60
N ARG A 141 -40.35 16.36 -19.59
CA ARG A 141 -40.14 17.72 -20.10
C ARG A 141 -40.53 18.72 -19.01
N GLN A 142 -39.67 19.73 -18.81
CA GLN A 142 -39.88 20.86 -17.90
C GLN A 142 -41.33 21.35 -17.94
N SER A 143 -42.12 20.99 -16.93
CA SER A 143 -43.47 21.47 -16.70
C SER A 143 -43.56 21.90 -15.24
N GLU A 144 -43.43 23.22 -15.03
CA GLU A 144 -43.91 23.99 -13.86
C GLU A 144 -43.84 23.31 -12.47
N GLY A 145 -42.68 22.74 -12.12
CA GLY A 145 -42.36 22.29 -10.76
C GLY A 145 -41.09 22.99 -10.23
N PRO A 146 -40.87 23.07 -8.90
CA PRO A 146 -39.69 23.73 -8.35
C PRO A 146 -38.40 23.05 -8.84
N ALA A 147 -37.56 23.86 -9.50
CA ALA A 147 -36.30 23.51 -10.17
C ALA A 147 -35.26 22.72 -9.34
N HIS A 148 -35.43 22.64 -8.03
CA HIS A 148 -34.45 22.08 -7.08
C HIS A 148 -34.28 20.55 -7.13
N CYS A 149 -35.04 19.81 -7.94
CA CYS A 149 -35.11 18.35 -7.86
C CYS A 149 -34.06 17.60 -8.73
N LEU A 150 -33.55 18.21 -9.81
CA LEU A 150 -32.63 17.54 -10.74
C LEU A 150 -31.18 17.47 -10.23
N THR A 151 -30.74 18.48 -9.48
CA THR A 151 -29.36 18.62 -8.99
C THR A 151 -28.90 17.44 -8.15
N HIS A 152 -29.79 16.81 -7.40
CA HIS A 152 -29.45 15.66 -6.55
C HIS A 152 -29.55 14.32 -7.27
N THR A 153 -30.25 14.25 -8.42
CA THR A 153 -30.57 12.98 -9.09
C THR A 153 -29.31 12.24 -9.57
N LEU A 154 -28.34 12.94 -10.18
CA LEU A 154 -27.11 12.33 -10.67
C LEU A 154 -26.19 11.81 -9.54
N PRO A 155 -25.89 12.58 -8.48
CA PRO A 155 -25.12 12.05 -7.34
C PRO A 155 -25.72 10.79 -6.72
N ILE A 156 -27.05 10.73 -6.61
CA ILE A 156 -27.76 9.55 -6.09
C ILE A 156 -27.58 8.38 -7.04
N LEU A 157 -27.79 8.60 -8.34
CA LEU A 157 -27.58 7.57 -9.36
C LEU A 157 -26.15 7.05 -9.31
N ASN A 158 -25.14 7.93 -9.25
CA ASN A 158 -23.73 7.54 -9.12
C ASN A 158 -23.49 6.62 -7.92
N THR A 159 -24.13 6.93 -6.79
CA THR A 159 -24.03 6.14 -5.56
C THR A 159 -24.65 4.75 -5.77
N VAL A 160 -25.81 4.65 -6.44
CA VAL A 160 -26.41 3.34 -6.76
C VAL A 160 -25.52 2.53 -7.69
N LEU A 161 -24.91 3.17 -8.70
CA LEU A 161 -24.01 2.53 -9.65
C LEU A 161 -22.74 2.00 -9.00
N THR A 162 -22.21 2.75 -8.04
CA THR A 162 -21.04 2.33 -7.24
C THR A 162 -21.32 1.03 -6.48
N HIS A 163 -22.53 0.83 -5.98
CA HIS A 163 -22.87 -0.35 -5.16
C HIS A 163 -23.52 -1.49 -5.97
N SER A 164 -24.17 -1.18 -7.09
CA SER A 164 -24.96 -2.13 -7.88
C SER A 164 -25.00 -1.74 -9.37
N PRO A 165 -23.88 -1.93 -10.11
CA PRO A 165 -23.82 -1.59 -11.53
C PRO A 165 -24.77 -2.41 -12.42
N GLU A 166 -25.09 -3.64 -11.99
CA GLU A 166 -26.05 -4.57 -12.62
C GLU A 166 -27.51 -4.05 -12.64
N SER A 167 -27.82 -3.00 -11.88
CA SER A 167 -29.16 -2.41 -11.77
C SER A 167 -29.62 -1.68 -13.05
N LEU A 168 -28.71 -1.44 -14.00
CA LEU A 168 -28.97 -0.72 -15.25
C LEU A 168 -29.35 -1.67 -16.40
N THR A 169 -30.30 -1.22 -17.23
CA THR A 169 -30.59 -1.84 -18.54
C THR A 169 -29.86 -1.11 -19.65
N GLU A 170 -29.77 -1.71 -20.84
CA GLU A 170 -29.15 -1.06 -22.01
C GLU A 170 -29.88 0.24 -22.42
N ASP A 171 -31.21 0.26 -22.29
CA ASP A 171 -32.02 1.46 -22.53
C ASP A 171 -31.68 2.58 -21.56
N HIS A 172 -31.51 2.26 -20.27
CA HIS A 172 -31.09 3.20 -19.23
C HIS A 172 -29.71 3.79 -19.54
N VAL A 173 -28.77 2.95 -19.99
CA VAL A 173 -27.42 3.39 -20.41
C VAL A 173 -27.50 4.36 -21.59
N THR A 174 -28.33 4.04 -22.58
CA THR A 174 -28.49 4.85 -23.79
C THR A 174 -29.11 6.21 -23.48
N LEU A 175 -30.16 6.22 -22.64
CA LEU A 175 -30.82 7.43 -22.17
C LEU A 175 -29.84 8.35 -21.44
N LEU A 176 -29.13 7.83 -20.43
CA LEU A 176 -28.24 8.66 -19.63
C LEU A 176 -27.06 9.17 -20.45
N SER A 177 -26.49 8.34 -21.33
CA SER A 177 -25.40 8.76 -22.21
C SER A 177 -25.81 9.94 -23.10
N LYS A 178 -27.05 9.94 -23.62
CA LYS A 178 -27.60 11.06 -24.37
C LYS A 178 -27.74 12.33 -23.52
N LYS A 179 -28.25 12.19 -22.29
CA LYS A 179 -28.40 13.33 -21.36
C LYS A 179 -27.05 13.92 -20.94
N LEU A 180 -26.06 13.08 -20.64
CA LEU A 180 -24.70 13.51 -20.33
C LEU A 180 -24.08 14.29 -21.50
N VAL A 181 -24.25 13.81 -22.74
CA VAL A 181 -23.83 14.55 -23.95
C VAL A 181 -24.48 15.93 -24.00
N ASP A 182 -25.78 16.00 -23.75
CA ASP A 182 -26.52 17.27 -23.83
C ASP A 182 -26.04 18.26 -22.77
N TRP A 183 -25.85 17.81 -21.52
CA TRP A 183 -25.35 18.66 -20.44
C TRP A 183 -23.89 19.07 -20.63
N LEU A 184 -23.01 18.19 -21.09
CA LEU A 184 -21.60 18.51 -21.31
C LEU A 184 -21.39 19.52 -22.45
N ARG A 185 -22.20 19.47 -23.52
CA ARG A 185 -21.99 20.31 -24.71
C ARG A 185 -22.89 21.54 -24.81
N TYR A 186 -24.12 21.48 -24.31
CA TYR A 186 -25.15 22.49 -24.58
C TYR A 186 -25.63 23.22 -23.32
N ALA A 187 -24.91 23.13 -22.20
CA ALA A 187 -25.16 23.98 -21.05
C ALA A 187 -24.99 25.48 -21.41
N SER A 188 -25.84 26.30 -20.82
CA SER A 188 -25.94 27.73 -21.09
C SER A 188 -24.68 28.49 -20.65
N ILE A 189 -24.34 29.52 -21.43
CA ILE A 189 -23.17 30.40 -21.20
C ILE A 189 -23.55 31.73 -20.53
N THR A 190 -24.80 31.84 -20.06
CA THR A 190 -25.34 33.02 -19.39
C THR A 190 -25.57 32.73 -17.92
N GLN A 191 -25.25 33.66 -17.04
CA GLN A 191 -25.44 33.52 -15.60
C GLN A 191 -26.93 33.35 -15.25
N GLY A 192 -27.21 32.58 -14.20
CA GLY A 192 -28.54 32.53 -13.61
C GLY A 192 -28.95 33.90 -13.05
N VAL A 193 -30.26 34.17 -12.98
CA VAL A 193 -30.76 35.38 -12.33
C VAL A 193 -30.45 35.28 -10.84
N GLY A 194 -29.42 35.99 -10.39
CA GLY A 194 -29.10 36.04 -8.96
C GLY A 194 -30.28 36.60 -8.16
N ALA A 195 -30.55 36.02 -6.99
CA ALA A 195 -31.43 36.64 -6.00
C ALA A 195 -30.86 38.04 -5.69
N SER A 196 -31.53 39.08 -6.16
CA SER A 196 -31.09 40.45 -5.99
C SER A 196 -30.88 40.76 -4.51
N SER A 197 -29.65 41.08 -4.10
CA SER A 197 -29.42 41.79 -2.84
C SER A 197 -30.16 43.12 -2.93
N GLY A 198 -31.20 43.30 -2.12
CA GLY A 198 -32.09 44.47 -2.15
C GLY A 198 -31.35 45.79 -2.00
N GLY A 199 -31.05 46.44 -3.13
CA GLY A 199 -30.62 47.82 -3.20
C GLY A 199 -31.82 48.72 -3.51
N PHE A 200 -32.08 49.69 -2.65
CA PHE A 200 -33.29 50.53 -2.63
C PHE A 200 -33.47 51.47 -3.85
N PHE A 201 -32.60 51.43 -4.86
CA PHE A 201 -32.67 52.28 -6.05
C PHE A 201 -32.19 51.57 -7.32
N THR A 202 -33.00 50.67 -7.89
CA THR A 202 -32.91 50.31 -9.33
C THR A 202 -34.29 49.97 -9.87
N GLY A 203 -34.76 50.73 -10.86
CA GLY A 203 -36.02 50.47 -11.57
C GLY A 203 -35.96 49.24 -12.48
N PRO A 204 -37.12 48.74 -12.97
CA PRO A 204 -37.21 47.50 -13.73
C PRO A 204 -36.79 47.74 -15.18
N ARG A 205 -35.47 47.72 -15.44
CA ARG A 205 -34.96 47.37 -16.75
C ARG A 205 -34.37 45.97 -16.61
N SER A 206 -34.94 45.01 -17.32
CA SER A 206 -34.43 43.66 -17.48
C SER A 206 -32.98 43.72 -17.95
N ARG A 207 -32.01 43.73 -17.03
CA ARG A 207 -30.61 43.53 -17.36
C ARG A 207 -30.52 42.14 -17.98
N GLN A 208 -30.06 42.07 -19.23
CA GLN A 208 -29.77 40.78 -19.85
C GLN A 208 -28.84 40.00 -18.91
N PRO A 209 -29.06 38.67 -18.75
CA PRO A 209 -28.22 37.87 -17.87
C PRO A 209 -26.76 38.02 -18.30
N ALA A 210 -25.88 38.35 -17.35
CA ALA A 210 -24.47 38.55 -17.64
C ALA A 210 -23.86 37.26 -18.22
N PRO A 211 -22.92 37.34 -19.16
CA PRO A 211 -22.23 36.14 -19.63
C PRO A 211 -21.39 35.54 -18.51
N ILE A 212 -21.15 34.23 -18.60
CA ILE A 212 -20.27 33.53 -17.69
C ILE A 212 -18.82 33.85 -18.01
N ALA A 213 -18.01 33.98 -16.96
CA ALA A 213 -16.59 34.24 -17.08
C ALA A 213 -15.78 32.94 -16.96
N GLU A 214 -14.53 32.95 -17.42
CA GLU A 214 -13.52 31.95 -17.08
C GLU A 214 -12.78 32.36 -15.79
N LEU A 215 -11.86 31.51 -15.30
CA LEU A 215 -11.13 31.76 -14.04
C LEU A 215 -10.25 33.02 -14.04
N ASP A 216 -9.90 33.51 -15.22
CA ASP A 216 -9.18 34.77 -15.45
C ASP A 216 -10.12 35.98 -15.62
N GLY A 217 -11.44 35.81 -15.45
CA GLY A 217 -12.43 36.87 -15.55
C GLY A 217 -12.80 37.27 -16.99
N THR A 218 -12.21 36.63 -18.01
CA THR A 218 -12.63 36.84 -19.40
C THR A 218 -13.96 36.14 -19.69
N VAL A 219 -14.69 36.57 -20.71
CA VAL A 219 -15.97 35.95 -21.08
C VAL A 219 -15.75 34.58 -21.74
N SER A 220 -16.49 33.55 -21.30
CA SER A 220 -16.44 32.21 -21.90
C SER A 220 -17.03 32.23 -23.32
N GLY A 221 -16.24 31.78 -24.31
CA GLY A 221 -16.57 31.96 -25.74
C GLY A 221 -17.10 30.74 -26.50
N ASP A 222 -16.99 29.51 -25.97
CA ASP A 222 -17.40 28.27 -26.67
C ASP A 222 -18.60 27.60 -25.99
N PHE A 223 -18.36 26.76 -24.98
CA PHE A 223 -19.41 26.14 -24.15
C PHE A 223 -19.03 26.17 -22.67
N PHE A 224 -20.02 26.00 -21.79
CA PHE A 224 -19.83 26.00 -20.35
C PHE A 224 -19.05 24.77 -19.86
N THR A 225 -18.15 24.99 -18.90
CA THR A 225 -17.39 23.92 -18.24
C THR A 225 -17.33 24.15 -16.73
N VAL A 226 -16.81 23.17 -15.99
CA VAL A 226 -16.60 23.26 -14.53
C VAL A 226 -15.57 24.34 -14.12
N LEU A 227 -14.78 24.87 -15.06
CA LEU A 227 -13.83 25.97 -14.80
C LEU A 227 -14.42 27.35 -15.16
N CYS A 228 -15.74 27.43 -15.38
CA CYS A 228 -16.44 28.67 -15.54
C CYS A 228 -16.85 29.30 -14.19
N VAL A 229 -16.85 30.63 -14.11
CA VAL A 229 -17.20 31.43 -12.93
C VAL A 229 -18.45 32.27 -13.23
N GLY A 230 -19.42 32.23 -12.31
CA GLY A 230 -20.63 33.04 -12.35
C GLY A 230 -21.14 33.36 -10.94
N GLN A 231 -21.99 34.38 -10.80
CA GLN A 231 -22.60 34.72 -9.50
C GLN A 231 -23.70 33.72 -9.07
N GLY A 232 -24.26 32.99 -10.04
CA GLY A 232 -25.21 31.91 -9.81
C GLY A 232 -25.29 31.03 -11.05
N PHE A 233 -25.35 29.71 -10.82
CA PHE A 233 -25.48 28.73 -11.89
C PHE A 233 -26.95 28.37 -12.15
N THR A 234 -27.29 28.22 -13.43
CA THR A 234 -28.57 27.66 -13.86
C THR A 234 -28.58 26.13 -13.67
N ASP A 235 -29.75 25.50 -13.74
CA ASP A 235 -29.87 24.06 -13.50
C ASP A 235 -29.04 23.24 -14.49
N ASP A 236 -29.03 23.61 -15.77
CA ASP A 236 -28.22 22.95 -16.80
C ASP A 236 -26.71 23.11 -16.58
N GLN A 237 -26.26 24.21 -15.97
CA GLN A 237 -24.86 24.40 -15.56
C GLN A 237 -24.50 23.51 -14.37
N TRP A 238 -25.39 23.38 -13.39
CA TRP A 238 -25.21 22.39 -12.31
C TRP A 238 -25.17 20.96 -12.85
N MET A 239 -26.06 20.61 -13.77
CA MET A 239 -26.06 19.29 -14.39
C MET A 239 -24.78 19.03 -15.19
N ASN A 240 -24.19 20.04 -15.84
CA ASN A 240 -22.88 19.94 -16.48
C ASN A 240 -21.77 19.59 -15.46
N VAL A 241 -21.73 20.30 -14.32
CA VAL A 241 -20.77 20.03 -13.24
C VAL A 241 -20.92 18.61 -12.70
N TYR A 242 -22.14 18.17 -12.42
CA TYR A 242 -22.40 16.80 -11.97
C TYR A 242 -22.03 15.77 -13.04
N SER A 243 -22.37 16.04 -14.31
CA SER A 243 -22.04 15.16 -15.43
C SER A 243 -20.54 14.93 -15.53
N PHE A 244 -19.72 15.99 -15.46
CA PHE A 244 -18.27 15.85 -15.46
C PHE A 244 -17.77 15.06 -14.25
N SER A 245 -18.27 15.36 -13.05
CA SER A 245 -17.83 14.69 -11.81
C SER A 245 -18.09 13.18 -11.78
N MET A 246 -19.09 12.70 -12.52
CA MET A 246 -19.41 11.27 -12.61
C MET A 246 -18.95 10.63 -13.93
N LEU A 247 -18.43 11.41 -14.89
CA LEU A 247 -18.22 10.97 -16.28
C LEU A 247 -17.28 9.77 -16.34
N ARG A 248 -16.15 9.83 -15.64
CA ARG A 248 -15.19 8.73 -15.58
C ARG A 248 -15.80 7.47 -14.99
N HIS A 249 -16.49 7.61 -13.85
CA HIS A 249 -17.16 6.49 -13.20
C HIS A 249 -18.19 5.85 -14.14
N TRP A 250 -18.96 6.68 -14.86
CA TRP A 250 -19.91 6.23 -15.86
C TRP A 250 -19.24 5.45 -17.00
N LEU A 251 -18.19 6.02 -17.62
CA LEU A 251 -17.41 5.39 -18.69
C LEU A 251 -16.91 3.98 -18.29
N LEU A 252 -16.41 3.84 -17.06
CA LEU A 252 -15.92 2.55 -16.55
C LEU A 252 -17.05 1.53 -16.26
N THR A 253 -18.24 2.01 -15.87
CA THR A 253 -19.30 1.16 -15.32
C THR A 253 -20.20 0.54 -16.39
N TYR A 254 -20.55 1.26 -17.46
CA TYR A 254 -21.56 0.77 -18.42
C TYR A 254 -21.10 -0.41 -19.29
N HIS A 255 -19.81 -0.78 -19.29
CA HIS A 255 -19.31 -1.98 -19.98
C HIS A 255 -19.72 -3.28 -19.27
N SER A 256 -19.91 -3.24 -17.95
CA SER A 256 -20.33 -4.41 -17.16
C SER A 256 -21.73 -4.91 -17.53
N VAL A 257 -22.58 -4.03 -18.06
CA VAL A 257 -23.95 -4.32 -18.49
C VAL A 257 -23.98 -4.95 -19.89
N SER A 258 -22.97 -4.68 -20.73
CA SER A 258 -22.89 -5.15 -22.11
C SER A 258 -22.25 -6.53 -22.25
N ASN A 259 -21.31 -6.87 -21.37
CA ASN A 259 -20.58 -8.14 -21.37
C ASN A 259 -20.88 -8.88 -20.06
N GLY A 260 -21.92 -9.74 -20.07
CA GLY A 260 -22.51 -10.37 -18.88
C GLY A 260 -21.65 -11.34 -18.06
N ASN A 261 -20.32 -11.25 -18.09
CA ASN A 261 -19.41 -12.09 -17.32
C ASN A 261 -18.18 -11.26 -16.88
N THR A 262 -18.19 -10.71 -15.65
CA THR A 262 -17.07 -10.65 -14.67
C THR A 262 -17.43 -9.72 -13.49
N THR A 263 -18.06 -10.27 -12.45
CA THR A 263 -18.41 -9.55 -11.22
C THR A 263 -17.21 -9.27 -10.30
N ALA A 264 -16.14 -10.05 -10.41
CA ALA A 264 -14.89 -9.85 -9.65
C ALA A 264 -14.06 -8.68 -10.19
N ASP A 265 -14.01 -8.49 -11.51
CA ASP A 265 -13.32 -7.34 -12.14
C ASP A 265 -14.02 -6.02 -11.83
N THR A 266 -15.34 -6.02 -11.64
CA THR A 266 -16.12 -4.80 -11.38
C THR A 266 -15.97 -4.30 -9.95
N ALA A 267 -15.90 -5.20 -8.95
CA ALA A 267 -15.62 -4.82 -7.56
C ALA A 267 -14.23 -4.19 -7.42
N ASN A 268 -13.24 -4.75 -8.15
CA ASN A 268 -11.93 -4.13 -8.31
C ASN A 268 -12.07 -2.77 -9.01
N ARG A 269 -12.67 -2.68 -10.22
CA ARG A 269 -12.89 -1.41 -10.96
C ARG A 269 -13.56 -0.29 -10.13
N LEU A 270 -14.49 -0.63 -9.23
CA LEU A 270 -15.28 0.34 -8.44
C LEU A 270 -14.58 0.77 -7.13
N GLN A 271 -13.99 -0.15 -6.35
CA GLN A 271 -13.12 0.21 -5.21
C GLN A 271 -11.88 0.99 -5.64
N LEU A 272 -11.39 0.75 -6.86
CA LEU A 272 -10.27 1.46 -7.50
C LEU A 272 -10.60 2.91 -7.90
N SER A 273 -11.89 3.30 -8.03
CA SER A 273 -12.27 4.58 -8.65
C SER A 273 -12.43 5.78 -7.68
N LEU A 274 -12.74 5.54 -6.40
CA LEU A 274 -13.15 6.58 -5.44
C LEU A 274 -11.99 7.25 -4.67
N SER A 275 -10.74 6.83 -4.87
CA SER A 275 -9.59 7.32 -4.09
C SER A 275 -8.32 7.49 -4.92
N LEU A 276 -8.51 7.97 -6.16
CA LEU A 276 -7.55 8.21 -7.25
C LEU A 276 -7.44 7.06 -8.26
N SER A 277 -7.79 7.43 -9.51
CA SER A 277 -7.18 7.04 -10.79
C SER A 277 -6.62 5.60 -10.95
N HIS A 278 -7.00 4.92 -12.06
CA HIS A 278 -6.36 3.75 -12.75
C HIS A 278 -7.15 2.42 -12.67
N SER A 279 -7.20 1.48 -13.62
CA SER A 279 -6.75 1.16 -15.01
C SER A 279 -6.38 -0.35 -15.00
N HIS A 280 -6.68 -1.11 -16.06
CA HIS A 280 -6.29 -2.52 -16.20
C HIS A 280 -5.87 -2.81 -17.65
N SER A 281 -4.86 -3.67 -17.81
CA SER A 281 -4.28 -4.12 -19.08
C SER A 281 -5.15 -5.18 -19.76
N PHE A 282 -5.15 -5.19 -21.10
CA PHE A 282 -5.56 -6.34 -21.90
C PHE A 282 -4.45 -6.69 -22.90
N SER A 283 -4.14 -7.99 -22.97
CA SER A 283 -3.31 -8.59 -24.01
C SER A 283 -4.03 -8.49 -25.36
N TYR A 284 -3.39 -7.87 -26.35
CA TYR A 284 -3.90 -7.85 -27.72
C TYR A 284 -3.71 -9.21 -28.38
N ASP A 285 -4.83 -9.78 -28.84
CA ASP A 285 -4.82 -10.75 -29.93
C ASP A 285 -5.10 -10.02 -31.25
N ASP A 286 -4.34 -10.44 -32.24
CA ASP A 286 -4.11 -9.92 -33.58
C ASP A 286 -5.37 -9.48 -34.35
N ARG A 287 -5.34 -8.30 -34.98
CA ARG A 287 -6.14 -7.96 -36.18
C ARG A 287 -5.67 -6.69 -36.92
N SER A 288 -4.94 -6.96 -38.00
CA SER A 288 -4.92 -6.32 -39.33
C SER A 288 -5.08 -4.80 -39.45
N GLU A 289 -3.98 -4.19 -39.89
CA GLU A 289 -3.79 -2.83 -40.39
C GLU A 289 -4.75 -2.48 -41.55
N VAL A 290 -5.34 -1.28 -41.50
CA VAL A 290 -5.78 -0.57 -42.70
C VAL A 290 -5.28 0.88 -42.62
N ASP A 291 -4.45 1.19 -43.61
CA ASP A 291 -3.78 2.46 -43.88
C ASP A 291 -4.78 3.59 -44.19
N GLY A 292 -4.54 4.80 -43.66
CA GLY A 292 -5.53 5.88 -43.69
C GLY A 292 -4.95 7.28 -43.46
N SER A 293 -4.35 7.83 -44.52
CA SER A 293 -3.90 9.20 -44.76
C SER A 293 -4.43 10.33 -43.86
N VAL A 294 -3.50 11.09 -43.29
CA VAL A 294 -3.70 12.28 -42.43
C VAL A 294 -3.88 13.55 -43.28
N VAL A 295 -5.07 14.17 -43.26
CA VAL A 295 -5.23 15.61 -43.59
C VAL A 295 -6.31 16.25 -42.71
N SER A 296 -5.87 17.25 -41.92
CA SER A 296 -6.57 18.44 -41.40
C SER A 296 -8.11 18.51 -41.49
N MET A 297 -8.80 18.39 -40.35
CA MET A 297 -10.19 18.85 -40.17
C MET A 297 -10.45 19.26 -38.72
N VAL A 298 -10.33 20.55 -38.39
CA VAL A 298 -10.72 21.12 -37.08
C VAL A 298 -12.01 21.96 -37.17
N SER A 299 -12.83 21.81 -38.22
CA SER A 299 -14.06 22.63 -38.31
C SER A 299 -15.30 21.94 -38.90
N ALA A 300 -15.30 20.62 -39.10
CA ALA A 300 -16.40 19.91 -39.80
C ALA A 300 -17.16 18.83 -38.98
N THR A 301 -16.89 18.62 -37.69
CA THR A 301 -17.43 17.44 -36.95
C THR A 301 -18.79 17.63 -36.27
N SER A 302 -19.37 18.84 -36.28
CA SER A 302 -20.61 19.14 -35.53
C SER A 302 -21.86 18.46 -36.09
N SER A 303 -21.90 18.14 -37.38
CA SER A 303 -23.02 17.45 -38.04
C SER A 303 -22.85 15.93 -38.11
N SER A 304 -21.62 15.42 -38.27
CA SER A 304 -21.35 13.98 -38.37
C SER A 304 -21.48 13.25 -37.01
N SER A 305 -21.07 13.89 -35.91
CA SER A 305 -21.15 13.30 -34.56
C SER A 305 -22.58 13.04 -34.05
N ARG A 306 -23.61 13.61 -34.69
CA ARG A 306 -25.02 13.33 -34.34
C ARG A 306 -25.49 11.96 -34.81
N LEU A 307 -24.79 11.33 -35.75
CA LEU A 307 -25.10 10.02 -36.32
C LEU A 307 -24.50 8.85 -35.53
N LEU A 308 -23.58 9.14 -34.61
CA LEU A 308 -22.94 8.13 -33.77
C LEU A 308 -23.93 7.57 -32.74
N PRO A 309 -23.82 6.27 -32.39
CA PRO A 309 -24.48 5.70 -31.22
C PRO A 309 -24.22 6.54 -29.96
N PRO A 310 -25.18 6.64 -29.01
CA PRO A 310 -25.05 7.52 -27.84
C PRO A 310 -23.78 7.31 -27.00
N LYS A 311 -23.26 6.07 -26.93
CA LYS A 311 -21.99 5.74 -26.25
C LYS A 311 -20.76 6.35 -26.97
N GLU A 312 -20.65 6.13 -28.28
CA GLU A 312 -19.59 6.71 -29.12
C GLU A 312 -19.65 8.24 -29.13
N ARG A 313 -20.86 8.80 -29.20
CA ARG A 313 -21.07 10.25 -29.12
C ARG A 313 -20.64 10.81 -27.76
N LEU A 314 -20.91 10.08 -26.66
CA LEU A 314 -20.44 10.47 -25.33
C LEU A 314 -18.92 10.50 -25.26
N ARG A 315 -18.21 9.50 -25.82
CA ARG A 315 -16.75 9.49 -25.89
C ARG A 315 -16.19 10.69 -26.64
N GLU A 316 -16.69 11.00 -27.83
CA GLU A 316 -16.23 12.15 -28.61
C GLU A 316 -16.52 13.48 -27.88
N LYS A 317 -17.65 13.60 -27.17
CA LYS A 317 -17.95 14.81 -26.39
C LYS A 317 -17.16 14.90 -25.08
N ALA A 318 -16.88 13.77 -24.43
CA ALA A 318 -15.97 13.70 -23.29
C ALA A 318 -14.56 14.17 -23.71
N PHE A 319 -14.05 13.67 -24.83
CA PHE A 319 -12.78 14.11 -25.43
C PHE A 319 -12.75 15.62 -25.64
N GLN A 320 -13.74 16.19 -26.33
CA GLN A 320 -13.83 17.64 -26.59
C GLN A 320 -13.93 18.47 -25.30
N TYR A 321 -14.68 17.98 -24.31
CA TYR A 321 -14.84 18.64 -23.02
C TYR A 321 -13.53 18.67 -22.24
N CYS A 322 -12.83 17.54 -22.16
CA CYS A 322 -11.53 17.43 -21.48
C CYS A 322 -10.43 18.24 -22.18
N GLN A 323 -10.39 18.25 -23.52
CA GLN A 323 -9.46 19.10 -24.27
C GLN A 323 -9.70 20.58 -23.93
N ARG A 324 -10.96 21.02 -23.89
CA ARG A 324 -11.33 22.39 -23.51
C ARG A 324 -10.89 22.72 -22.08
N LEU A 325 -11.07 21.80 -21.13
CA LEU A 325 -10.59 21.99 -19.75
C LEU A 325 -9.07 22.18 -19.68
N ILE A 326 -8.32 21.39 -20.46
CA ILE A 326 -6.87 21.51 -20.53
C ILE A 326 -6.48 22.90 -21.08
N GLU A 327 -7.14 23.38 -22.14
CA GLU A 327 -6.92 24.73 -22.68
C GLU A 327 -7.27 25.83 -21.66
N GLN A 328 -8.38 25.70 -20.92
CA GLN A 328 -8.75 26.67 -19.89
C GLN A 328 -7.76 26.72 -18.72
N SER A 329 -7.07 25.62 -18.44
CA SER A 329 -6.03 25.56 -17.42
C SER A 329 -4.75 26.32 -17.80
N ASP A 330 -4.61 26.82 -19.03
CA ASP A 330 -3.52 27.72 -19.41
C ASP A 330 -3.65 29.09 -18.72
N ARG A 331 -4.87 29.42 -18.28
CA ARG A 331 -5.19 30.71 -17.67
C ARG A 331 -4.92 30.68 -16.18
N LYS A 332 -4.27 31.73 -15.69
CA LYS A 332 -3.95 31.87 -14.27
C LYS A 332 -5.20 32.25 -13.48
N ALA A 333 -5.62 31.39 -12.56
CA ALA A 333 -6.74 31.70 -11.67
C ALA A 333 -6.39 32.82 -10.66
N HIS A 334 -7.40 33.60 -10.29
CA HIS A 334 -7.26 34.71 -9.34
C HIS A 334 -7.18 34.25 -7.88
N LYS A 335 -7.91 33.19 -7.52
CA LYS A 335 -8.00 32.67 -6.15
C LYS A 335 -7.26 31.35 -6.04
N LYS A 336 -6.66 31.10 -4.87
CA LYS A 336 -6.00 29.83 -4.57
C LYS A 336 -6.96 28.63 -4.69
N THR A 337 -8.19 28.76 -4.19
CA THR A 337 -9.23 27.72 -4.31
C THR A 337 -9.52 27.33 -5.76
N ASP A 338 -9.45 28.31 -6.66
CA ASP A 338 -9.72 28.11 -8.07
C ASP A 338 -8.51 27.44 -8.76
N THR A 339 -7.29 27.74 -8.31
CA THR A 339 -6.07 27.01 -8.72
C THR A 339 -6.11 25.54 -8.26
N ASP A 340 -6.54 25.28 -7.03
CA ASP A 340 -6.67 23.92 -6.51
C ASP A 340 -7.76 23.15 -7.29
N LEU A 341 -8.88 23.81 -7.63
CA LEU A 341 -9.92 23.26 -8.50
C LEU A 341 -9.38 22.98 -9.92
N GLN A 342 -8.61 23.89 -10.52
CA GLN A 342 -7.96 23.65 -11.83
C GLN A 342 -7.13 22.37 -11.82
N LYS A 343 -6.31 22.17 -10.77
CA LYS A 343 -5.48 20.96 -10.62
C LYS A 343 -6.35 19.70 -10.52
N ALA A 344 -7.41 19.74 -9.72
CA ALA A 344 -8.34 18.61 -9.60
C ALA A 344 -9.05 18.29 -10.92
N CYS A 345 -9.52 19.31 -11.65
CA CYS A 345 -10.14 19.13 -12.97
C CYS A 345 -9.15 18.59 -14.00
N LEU A 346 -7.87 18.96 -13.94
CA LEU A 346 -6.83 18.39 -14.82
C LEU A 346 -6.58 16.91 -14.53
N VAL A 347 -6.48 16.50 -13.26
CA VAL A 347 -6.37 15.08 -12.88
C VAL A 347 -7.52 14.29 -13.50
N GLU A 348 -8.75 14.77 -13.31
CA GLU A 348 -9.94 14.08 -13.78
C GLU A 348 -10.03 14.08 -15.32
N ALA A 349 -9.71 15.20 -15.98
CA ALA A 349 -9.71 15.30 -17.43
C ALA A 349 -8.70 14.33 -18.08
N VAL A 350 -7.49 14.22 -17.54
CA VAL A 350 -6.49 13.27 -18.04
C VAL A 350 -6.95 11.83 -17.83
N CYS A 351 -7.54 11.52 -16.67
CA CYS A 351 -8.08 10.17 -16.41
C CYS A 351 -9.25 9.81 -17.34
N ILE A 352 -10.13 10.76 -17.66
CA ILE A 352 -11.23 10.55 -18.62
C ILE A 352 -10.66 10.31 -20.02
N LEU A 353 -9.68 11.10 -20.44
CA LEU A 353 -9.01 10.93 -21.73
C LEU A 353 -8.33 9.57 -21.86
N ASP A 354 -7.66 9.10 -20.80
CA ASP A 354 -7.11 7.74 -20.71
C ASP A 354 -8.22 6.68 -20.91
N CYS A 355 -9.32 6.78 -20.16
CA CYS A 355 -10.45 5.84 -20.28
C CYS A 355 -11.02 5.81 -21.70
N VAL A 356 -11.20 6.99 -22.31
CA VAL A 356 -11.72 7.13 -23.67
C VAL A 356 -10.76 6.52 -24.71
N CYS A 357 -9.45 6.72 -24.54
CA CYS A 357 -8.42 6.16 -25.43
C CYS A 357 -8.25 4.63 -25.28
N VAL A 358 -8.50 4.08 -24.10
CA VAL A 358 -8.56 2.63 -23.88
C VAL A 358 -9.76 2.01 -24.62
N GLU A 359 -10.90 2.70 -24.63
CA GLU A 359 -12.10 2.23 -25.34
C GLU A 359 -12.03 2.41 -26.87
N ASP A 360 -11.41 3.50 -27.33
CA ASP A 360 -11.29 3.84 -28.73
C ASP A 360 -9.86 4.29 -29.04
N THR A 361 -9.07 3.33 -29.55
CA THR A 361 -7.66 3.51 -29.88
C THR A 361 -7.45 4.56 -30.97
N SER A 362 -8.45 4.83 -31.82
CA SER A 362 -8.36 5.86 -32.86
C SER A 362 -8.21 7.27 -32.27
N LEU A 363 -8.68 7.48 -31.03
CA LEU A 363 -8.58 8.76 -30.34
C LEU A 363 -7.18 9.00 -29.76
N VAL A 364 -6.33 7.97 -29.61
CA VAL A 364 -4.97 8.11 -29.05
C VAL A 364 -4.17 9.17 -29.81
N PHE A 365 -4.12 9.11 -31.14
CA PHE A 365 -3.36 10.05 -31.96
C PHE A 365 -3.90 11.49 -31.90
N ARG A 366 -5.18 11.68 -31.57
CA ARG A 366 -5.81 12.99 -31.38
C ARG A 366 -5.56 13.55 -29.97
N THR A 367 -5.54 12.68 -28.97
CA THR A 367 -5.35 13.04 -27.55
C THR A 367 -3.89 13.28 -27.20
N PHE A 368 -2.96 12.49 -27.75
CA PHE A 368 -1.55 12.50 -27.34
C PHE A 368 -0.88 13.88 -27.49
N PRO A 369 -1.07 14.65 -28.59
CA PRO A 369 -0.47 15.99 -28.71
C PRO A 369 -0.90 16.94 -27.59
N CYS A 370 -2.17 16.86 -27.17
CA CYS A 370 -2.71 17.66 -26.07
C CYS A 370 -2.06 17.28 -24.73
N ILE A 371 -1.97 15.98 -24.43
CA ILE A 371 -1.33 15.48 -23.20
C ILE A 371 0.17 15.76 -23.18
N LYS A 372 0.86 15.66 -24.33
CA LYS A 372 2.28 16.00 -24.46
C LYS A 372 2.55 17.49 -24.24
N GLY A 373 1.72 18.36 -24.81
CA GLY A 373 1.78 19.80 -24.55
C GLY A 373 1.54 20.13 -23.08
N LEU A 374 0.55 19.47 -22.45
CA LEU A 374 0.26 19.61 -21.02
C LEU A 374 1.46 19.18 -20.16
N PHE A 375 2.05 18.01 -20.43
CA PHE A 375 3.24 17.53 -19.73
C PHE A 375 4.40 18.52 -19.83
N GLY A 376 4.73 19.00 -21.03
CA GLY A 376 5.82 19.95 -21.24
C GLY A 376 5.62 21.28 -20.49
N ARG A 377 4.37 21.69 -20.28
CA ARG A 377 4.03 22.89 -19.52
C ARG A 377 4.14 22.69 -18.00
N LEU A 378 3.75 21.52 -17.50
CA LEU A 378 3.65 21.26 -16.06
C LEU A 378 4.91 20.62 -15.44
N SER A 379 5.74 19.92 -16.22
CA SER A 379 6.85 19.09 -15.69
C SER A 379 7.92 19.84 -14.90
N SER A 380 8.02 21.17 -15.04
CA SER A 380 8.97 22.00 -14.31
C SER A 380 8.52 22.31 -12.88
N ASP A 381 7.21 22.43 -12.63
CA ASP A 381 6.63 22.79 -11.34
C ASP A 381 6.07 21.56 -10.61
N LEU A 382 6.76 21.16 -9.55
CA LEU A 382 6.39 20.03 -8.71
C LEU A 382 5.08 20.23 -7.93
N SER A 383 4.54 21.45 -7.88
CA SER A 383 3.20 21.68 -7.33
C SER A 383 2.09 20.98 -8.13
N PHE A 384 2.40 20.51 -9.34
CA PHE A 384 1.51 19.73 -10.20
C PHE A 384 1.79 18.21 -10.16
N ALA A 385 2.60 17.70 -9.22
CA ALA A 385 2.97 16.28 -9.16
C ALA A 385 1.76 15.33 -9.22
N ARG A 386 0.66 15.69 -8.53
CA ARG A 386 -0.61 14.92 -8.54
C ARG A 386 -1.31 14.91 -9.90
N VAL A 387 -1.14 15.94 -10.74
CA VAL A 387 -1.63 15.98 -12.13
C VAL A 387 -0.72 15.18 -13.06
N LEU A 388 0.59 15.24 -12.80
CA LEU A 388 1.62 14.57 -13.59
C LEU A 388 1.57 13.05 -13.45
N LEU A 389 1.06 12.50 -12.35
CA LEU A 389 0.92 11.05 -12.16
C LEU A 389 -0.14 10.41 -13.09
N PRO A 390 -1.37 10.95 -13.23
CA PRO A 390 -2.29 10.56 -14.31
C PRO A 390 -1.73 10.72 -15.72
N ILE A 391 -0.92 11.75 -15.96
CA ILE A 391 -0.22 11.91 -17.24
C ILE A 391 0.76 10.74 -17.43
N ALA A 392 1.52 10.36 -16.40
CA ALA A 392 2.41 9.21 -16.48
C ALA A 392 1.66 7.90 -16.77
N GLN A 393 0.48 7.69 -16.20
CA GLN A 393 -0.39 6.56 -16.56
C GLN A 393 -0.78 6.60 -18.04
N PHE A 394 -1.19 7.76 -18.55
CA PHE A 394 -1.55 7.90 -19.96
C PHE A 394 -0.38 7.54 -20.89
N TYR A 395 0.84 7.98 -20.54
CA TYR A 395 2.05 7.60 -21.26
C TYR A 395 2.35 6.10 -21.16
N LEU A 396 2.14 5.47 -20.00
CA LEU A 396 2.34 4.02 -19.83
C LEU A 396 1.38 3.20 -20.70
N ASN A 397 0.12 3.63 -20.79
CA ASN A 397 -0.93 2.94 -21.52
C ASN A 397 -0.79 3.13 -23.04
N HIS A 398 -0.44 4.33 -23.49
CA HIS A 398 -0.57 4.72 -24.89
C HIS A 398 0.73 5.19 -25.57
N GLY A 399 1.82 5.37 -24.82
CA GLY A 399 3.08 5.94 -25.33
C GLY A 399 3.73 5.10 -26.43
N GLU A 400 3.69 3.77 -26.30
CA GLU A 400 4.19 2.83 -27.30
C GLU A 400 3.39 2.93 -28.61
N MET A 401 2.05 2.93 -28.53
CA MET A 401 1.16 3.07 -29.69
C MET A 401 1.35 4.42 -30.40
N ALA A 402 1.61 5.49 -29.65
CA ALA A 402 1.86 6.81 -30.20
C ALA A 402 3.31 7.02 -30.69
N ALA A 403 4.20 6.03 -30.51
CA ALA A 403 5.63 6.12 -30.81
C ALA A 403 6.30 7.36 -30.18
N VAL A 404 5.93 7.69 -28.94
CA VAL A 404 6.47 8.84 -28.21
C VAL A 404 7.48 8.40 -27.17
N ASP A 405 8.63 9.10 -27.14
CA ASP A 405 9.62 8.95 -26.08
C ASP A 405 9.05 9.39 -24.71
N CYS A 406 9.08 8.46 -23.77
CA CYS A 406 8.53 8.59 -22.42
C CYS A 406 9.61 8.84 -21.36
N GLU A 407 10.91 8.88 -21.72
CA GLU A 407 12.02 8.93 -20.75
C GLU A 407 11.91 10.10 -19.77
N SER A 408 11.58 11.30 -20.29
CA SER A 408 11.40 12.50 -19.47
C SER A 408 10.29 12.36 -18.40
N VAL A 409 9.26 11.55 -18.65
CA VAL A 409 8.19 11.25 -17.68
C VAL A 409 8.75 10.37 -16.57
N TRP A 410 9.50 9.32 -16.91
CA TRP A 410 10.07 8.41 -15.92
C TRP A 410 11.16 9.05 -15.07
N ASN A 411 11.98 9.94 -15.65
CA ASN A 411 12.94 10.75 -14.90
C ASN A 411 12.25 11.68 -13.88
N LEU A 412 11.03 12.14 -14.17
CA LEU A 412 10.24 12.94 -13.24
C LEU A 412 9.63 12.06 -12.13
N VAL A 413 8.95 10.98 -12.52
CA VAL A 413 8.18 10.10 -11.61
C VAL A 413 9.10 9.30 -10.68
N PHE A 414 10.18 8.72 -11.20
CA PHE A 414 11.12 7.90 -10.44
C PHE A 414 12.33 8.68 -9.91
N GLY A 415 12.65 9.82 -10.53
CA GLY A 415 13.76 10.69 -10.13
C GLY A 415 13.32 11.86 -9.25
N ARG A 416 12.64 12.85 -9.82
CA ARG A 416 12.37 14.10 -9.07
C ARG A 416 11.35 13.95 -7.96
N PHE A 417 10.26 13.19 -8.14
CA PHE A 417 9.23 13.07 -7.10
C PHE A 417 9.78 12.48 -5.79
N PRO A 418 10.45 11.30 -5.78
CA PRO A 418 10.96 10.76 -4.53
C PRO A 418 12.18 11.54 -4.01
N ALA A 419 12.92 12.25 -4.86
CA ALA A 419 14.08 13.03 -4.41
C ALA A 419 13.70 14.35 -3.73
N GLU A 420 12.67 15.04 -4.24
CA GLU A 420 12.29 16.39 -3.79
C GLU A 420 11.01 16.40 -2.94
N LEU A 421 10.10 15.44 -3.13
CA LEU A 421 8.78 15.39 -2.48
C LEU A 421 8.61 14.18 -1.56
N PHE A 422 9.69 13.55 -1.07
CA PHE A 422 9.61 12.40 -0.16
C PHE A 422 8.82 12.67 1.12
N ASN A 423 8.68 13.95 1.51
CA ASN A 423 7.98 14.38 2.71
C ASN A 423 6.48 14.67 2.47
N ASP A 424 6.01 14.63 1.23
CA ASP A 424 4.59 14.68 0.90
C ASP A 424 3.97 13.28 1.07
N HIS A 425 3.25 13.10 2.17
CA HIS A 425 2.65 11.82 2.53
C HIS A 425 1.56 11.44 1.52
N PHE A 426 0.78 12.41 1.04
CA PHE A 426 -0.25 12.13 0.05
C PHE A 426 0.41 11.71 -1.27
N LEU A 427 1.44 12.47 -1.67
CA LEU A 427 2.47 12.14 -2.66
C LEU A 427 2.81 10.65 -2.70
N ALA A 428 3.44 10.21 -1.61
CA ALA A 428 3.98 8.87 -1.47
C ALA A 428 2.92 7.78 -1.68
N HIS A 429 1.73 7.93 -1.07
CA HIS A 429 0.67 6.92 -1.19
C HIS A 429 0.13 6.83 -2.63
N GLU A 430 -0.06 7.97 -3.32
CA GLU A 430 -0.48 7.96 -4.72
C GLU A 430 0.55 7.29 -5.62
N LEU A 431 1.82 7.62 -5.46
CA LEU A 431 2.90 7.09 -6.27
C LEU A 431 3.09 5.59 -6.03
N LEU A 432 3.11 5.13 -4.77
CA LEU A 432 3.25 3.69 -4.47
C LEU A 432 2.04 2.90 -4.98
N ARG A 433 0.83 3.45 -4.88
CA ARG A 433 -0.36 2.84 -5.48
C ARG A 433 -0.24 2.75 -7.01
N PHE A 434 0.19 3.83 -7.68
CA PHE A 434 0.47 3.81 -9.12
C PHE A 434 1.47 2.70 -9.48
N LEU A 435 2.57 2.58 -8.73
CA LEU A 435 3.59 1.55 -8.96
C LEU A 435 3.00 0.13 -8.82
N ARG A 436 2.29 -0.15 -7.72
CA ARG A 436 1.72 -1.47 -7.45
C ARG A 436 0.70 -1.90 -8.50
N LEU A 437 -0.15 -0.98 -8.96
CA LEU A 437 -1.14 -1.27 -9.99
C LEU A 437 -0.53 -1.54 -11.37
N ASN A 438 0.70 -1.09 -11.61
CA ASN A 438 1.34 -1.14 -12.92
C ASN A 438 2.63 -1.98 -12.96
N LEU A 439 2.91 -2.80 -11.93
CA LEU A 439 4.19 -3.53 -11.78
C LEU A 439 4.65 -4.26 -13.03
N GLU A 440 3.78 -5.09 -13.61
CA GLU A 440 4.11 -5.89 -14.80
C GLU A 440 4.45 -5.01 -16.01
N SER A 441 3.67 -3.95 -16.24
CA SER A 441 3.91 -3.02 -17.34
C SER A 441 5.17 -2.20 -17.12
N LEU A 442 5.47 -1.81 -15.89
CA LEU A 442 6.67 -1.06 -15.54
C LEU A 442 7.93 -1.91 -15.73
N GLN A 443 7.93 -3.16 -15.27
CA GLN A 443 9.05 -4.07 -15.47
C GLN A 443 9.31 -4.37 -16.94
N LEU A 444 8.26 -4.49 -17.75
CA LEU A 444 8.38 -4.81 -19.18
C LEU A 444 8.78 -3.59 -20.03
N ARG A 445 8.16 -2.43 -19.78
CA ARG A 445 8.22 -1.26 -20.66
C ARG A 445 9.12 -0.13 -20.17
N VAL A 446 9.52 -0.13 -18.89
CA VAL A 446 10.27 0.98 -18.27
C VAL A 446 11.55 0.46 -17.62
N PRO A 447 12.66 0.36 -18.38
CA PRO A 447 13.93 -0.18 -17.88
C PRO A 447 14.50 0.56 -16.66
N GLN A 448 14.24 1.87 -16.54
CA GLN A 448 14.71 2.69 -15.42
C GLN A 448 14.07 2.30 -14.07
N TYR A 449 12.92 1.61 -14.10
CA TYR A 449 12.15 1.28 -12.90
C TYR A 449 12.97 0.47 -11.88
N THR A 450 13.62 -0.62 -12.31
CA THR A 450 14.40 -1.47 -11.39
C THR A 450 15.63 -0.74 -10.85
N HIS A 451 16.18 0.22 -11.58
CA HIS A 451 17.31 1.03 -11.11
C HIS A 451 16.90 2.18 -10.20
N SER A 452 15.61 2.51 -10.12
CA SER A 452 15.12 3.64 -9.30
C SER A 452 14.94 3.32 -7.81
N PHE A 453 15.20 2.07 -7.38
CA PHE A 453 14.97 1.64 -6.00
C PHE A 453 15.61 2.53 -4.93
N PRO A 454 16.84 3.11 -5.08
CA PRO A 454 17.42 3.93 -4.02
C PRO A 454 16.55 5.16 -3.72
N ASN A 455 15.91 5.70 -4.75
CA ASN A 455 15.07 6.88 -4.65
C ASN A 455 13.68 6.54 -4.13
N LEU A 456 13.08 5.43 -4.61
CA LEU A 456 11.80 4.95 -4.10
C LEU A 456 11.87 4.65 -2.59
N LEU A 457 12.98 4.06 -2.13
CA LEU A 457 13.21 3.78 -0.71
C LEU A 457 13.30 5.04 0.17
N LYS A 458 13.46 6.25 -0.40
CA LYS A 458 13.37 7.50 0.37
C LYS A 458 11.97 7.72 0.94
N LEU A 459 10.92 7.30 0.22
CA LEU A 459 9.54 7.37 0.70
C LEU A 459 9.39 6.51 1.95
N LEU A 460 9.88 5.27 1.89
CA LEU A 460 9.83 4.33 3.02
C LEU A 460 10.73 4.78 4.19
N ALA A 461 11.94 5.26 3.91
CA ALA A 461 12.85 5.78 4.93
C ALA A 461 12.31 7.05 5.61
N TRP A 462 11.43 7.79 4.92
CA TRP A 462 10.71 8.89 5.50
C TRP A 462 9.53 8.41 6.36
N ASP A 463 8.56 7.68 5.83
CA ASP A 463 7.32 7.30 6.53
C ASP A 463 7.10 5.78 6.62
N SER A 464 8.01 5.10 7.33
CA SER A 464 8.08 3.63 7.32
C SER A 464 6.82 2.91 7.83
N PRO A 465 6.20 3.33 8.96
CA PRO A 465 5.02 2.63 9.48
C PRO A 465 3.80 2.67 8.55
N ALA A 466 3.64 3.73 7.76
CA ALA A 466 2.50 3.86 6.85
C ALA A 466 2.71 3.11 5.53
N LEU A 467 3.96 3.03 5.05
CA LEU A 467 4.27 2.55 3.69
C LEU A 467 4.85 1.14 3.65
N VAL A 468 5.10 0.50 4.80
CA VAL A 468 5.68 -0.85 4.83
C VAL A 468 4.83 -1.86 4.06
N ASP A 469 3.50 -1.80 4.20
CA ASP A 469 2.58 -2.71 3.50
C ASP A 469 2.65 -2.54 1.98
N ASP A 470 2.78 -1.30 1.48
CA ASP A 470 2.98 -1.06 0.05
C ASP A 470 4.32 -1.64 -0.44
N PHE A 471 5.37 -1.56 0.38
CA PHE A 471 6.69 -2.12 0.05
C PHE A 471 6.77 -3.64 0.17
N VAL A 472 5.86 -4.28 0.92
CA VAL A 472 5.75 -5.74 0.93
C VAL A 472 5.42 -6.26 -0.48
N ASP A 473 4.52 -5.57 -1.18
CA ASP A 473 4.11 -5.90 -2.55
C ASP A 473 5.12 -5.41 -3.60
N LEU A 474 5.73 -4.24 -3.37
CA LEU A 474 6.62 -3.57 -4.33
C LEU A 474 8.04 -4.13 -4.34
N LEU A 475 8.60 -4.54 -3.19
CA LEU A 475 10.00 -4.94 -3.11
C LEU A 475 10.38 -6.11 -4.04
N PRO A 476 9.56 -7.18 -4.18
CA PRO A 476 9.90 -8.31 -5.05
C PRO A 476 10.17 -7.92 -6.51
N SER A 477 9.45 -6.92 -7.04
CA SER A 477 9.62 -6.49 -8.43
C SER A 477 10.93 -5.72 -8.69
N LEU A 478 11.58 -5.23 -7.63
CA LEU A 478 12.85 -4.52 -7.67
C LEU A 478 14.06 -5.46 -7.55
N VAL A 479 13.86 -6.72 -7.12
CA VAL A 479 14.95 -7.69 -6.95
C VAL A 479 15.29 -8.33 -8.31
N THR A 480 16.39 -7.87 -8.91
CA THR A 480 16.94 -8.48 -10.13
C THR A 480 18.37 -8.99 -9.90
N THR A 481 18.85 -9.89 -10.76
CA THR A 481 20.23 -10.40 -10.67
C THR A 481 21.28 -9.29 -10.73
N GLY A 482 21.01 -8.20 -11.47
CA GLY A 482 21.91 -7.06 -11.59
C GLY A 482 21.82 -6.02 -10.47
N THR A 483 20.78 -6.07 -9.62
CA THR A 483 20.55 -5.06 -8.57
C THR A 483 20.56 -5.64 -7.16
N ALA A 484 20.47 -6.97 -7.01
CA ALA A 484 20.26 -7.63 -5.72
C ALA A 484 21.30 -7.27 -4.65
N VAL A 485 22.57 -7.16 -5.03
CA VAL A 485 23.68 -6.84 -4.10
C VAL A 485 23.54 -5.41 -3.58
N GLU A 486 23.45 -4.44 -4.49
CA GLU A 486 23.27 -3.02 -4.14
C GLU A 486 21.96 -2.80 -3.35
N LEU A 487 20.88 -3.51 -3.72
CA LEU A 487 19.61 -3.46 -3.00
C LEU A 487 19.74 -4.02 -1.58
N LEU A 488 20.46 -5.13 -1.37
CA LEU A 488 20.72 -5.64 -0.01
C LEU A 488 21.48 -4.62 0.85
N HIS A 489 22.53 -4.00 0.31
CA HIS A 489 23.25 -2.93 1.02
C HIS A 489 22.34 -1.75 1.34
N THR A 490 21.56 -1.31 0.35
CA THR A 490 20.64 -0.17 0.51
C THR A 490 19.56 -0.47 1.55
N LEU A 491 19.02 -1.71 1.58
CA LEU A 491 18.09 -2.17 2.61
C LEU A 491 18.69 -2.10 4.02
N LEU A 492 19.95 -2.51 4.18
CA LEU A 492 20.67 -2.44 5.45
C LEU A 492 21.01 -1.00 5.87
N ASP A 493 21.13 -0.08 4.90
CA ASP A 493 21.47 1.32 5.13
C ASP A 493 20.23 2.24 5.19
N LEU A 494 19.00 1.70 5.14
CA LEU A 494 17.75 2.47 5.28
C LEU A 494 17.72 3.38 6.54
N PRO A 495 18.20 2.95 7.72
CA PRO A 495 18.29 3.83 8.88
C PRO A 495 19.21 5.04 8.64
N CYS A 496 20.33 4.83 7.94
CA CYS A 496 21.26 5.91 7.55
C CYS A 496 20.61 6.85 6.52
N LEU A 497 19.85 6.31 5.56
CA LEU A 497 19.05 7.11 4.63
C LEU A 497 18.03 7.98 5.36
N SER A 498 17.29 7.39 6.31
CA SER A 498 16.29 8.11 7.13
C SER A 498 16.94 9.27 7.90
N ALA A 499 18.08 9.03 8.53
CA ALA A 499 18.85 10.07 9.22
C ALA A 499 19.29 11.18 8.24
N THR A 500 19.76 10.79 7.06
CA THR A 500 20.22 11.72 6.01
C THR A 500 19.10 12.60 5.47
N LEU A 501 17.89 12.06 5.25
CA LEU A 501 16.72 12.85 4.83
C LEU A 501 16.32 13.88 5.90
N VAL A 502 16.40 13.52 7.18
CA VAL A 502 16.15 14.45 8.29
C VAL A 502 17.19 15.57 8.30
N LEU A 503 18.47 15.24 8.09
CA LEU A 503 19.56 16.21 7.96
C LEU A 503 19.36 17.13 6.75
N GLN A 504 18.94 16.58 5.62
CA GLN A 504 18.63 17.34 4.40
C GLN A 504 17.57 18.42 4.68
N LEU A 505 16.44 18.08 5.30
CA LEU A 505 15.41 19.08 5.63
C LEU A 505 15.89 20.10 6.66
N ARG A 506 16.58 19.66 7.72
CA ARG A 506 17.12 20.57 8.75
C ARG A 506 18.13 21.54 8.16
N SER A 507 18.93 21.09 7.19
CA SER A 507 19.94 21.93 6.54
C SER A 507 19.34 23.13 5.80
N VAL A 508 18.11 22.98 5.26
CA VAL A 508 17.36 24.03 4.58
C VAL A 508 16.69 24.98 5.58
N CYS A 509 16.12 24.46 6.68
CA CYS A 509 15.40 25.27 7.67
C CYS A 509 16.31 26.05 8.63
N LEU A 510 17.51 25.54 8.92
CA LEU A 510 18.46 26.15 9.87
C LEU A 510 19.70 26.65 9.12
N PRO A 511 19.63 27.72 8.31
CA PRO A 511 20.83 28.27 7.65
C PRO A 511 21.92 28.58 8.68
N ILE A 512 23.19 28.55 8.25
CA ILE A 512 24.37 28.72 9.11
C ILE A 512 24.18 29.96 10.00
N ALA A 513 23.95 29.74 11.29
CA ALA A 513 23.85 30.80 12.29
C ALA A 513 25.12 30.80 13.17
N ASP A 514 25.40 31.97 13.74
CA ASP A 514 26.62 32.36 14.47
C ASP A 514 27.26 31.26 15.35
N PRO A 515 28.60 31.30 15.55
CA PRO A 515 29.42 30.27 16.19
C PRO A 515 29.15 30.02 17.69
N GLY A 516 28.02 30.48 18.24
CA GLY A 516 27.65 30.36 19.65
C GLY A 516 26.60 29.29 19.98
N GLY A 517 26.00 28.62 18.99
CA GLY A 517 25.01 27.56 19.22
C GLY A 517 25.64 26.17 19.32
N ARG A 518 25.15 25.29 20.22
CA ARG A 518 25.45 23.85 20.15
C ARG A 518 24.79 23.27 18.89
N GLY A 519 25.56 23.20 17.80
CA GLY A 519 25.18 22.50 16.56
C GLY A 519 25.12 20.99 16.77
N LEU A 520 24.31 20.30 15.97
CA LEU A 520 24.31 18.85 15.89
C LEU A 520 25.54 18.41 15.09
N LEU A 521 26.36 17.50 15.62
CA LEU A 521 27.58 17.04 14.95
C LEU A 521 27.26 16.40 13.60
N SER A 522 26.16 15.65 13.52
CA SER A 522 25.69 15.05 12.28
C SER A 522 25.28 16.09 11.22
N LEU A 523 24.78 17.27 11.62
CA LEU A 523 24.41 18.34 10.69
C LEU A 523 25.63 19.09 10.18
N ASP A 524 26.62 19.31 11.04
CA ASP A 524 27.90 19.90 10.64
C ASP A 524 28.66 18.95 9.69
N ALA A 525 28.62 17.64 9.97
CA ALA A 525 29.15 16.61 9.08
C ALA A 525 28.45 16.60 7.71
N PHE A 526 27.11 16.70 7.67
CA PHE A 526 26.33 16.77 6.44
C PHE A 526 26.72 17.97 5.56
N ARG A 527 27.08 19.10 6.18
CA ARG A 527 27.53 20.31 5.48
C ARG A 527 28.98 20.28 5.05
N ASN A 528 29.78 19.38 5.64
CA ASN A 528 31.21 19.33 5.41
C ASN A 528 31.52 18.76 4.02
N PRO A 529 32.24 19.51 3.14
CA PRO A 529 32.62 19.03 1.81
C PRO A 529 33.38 17.70 1.82
N SER A 530 34.17 17.42 2.86
CA SER A 530 34.98 16.19 2.99
C SER A 530 34.14 14.92 3.14
N PHE A 531 32.90 15.03 3.62
CA PHE A 531 32.00 13.90 3.83
C PHE A 531 30.84 13.87 2.83
N ARG A 532 30.74 14.88 1.95
CA ARG A 532 29.63 15.06 1.00
C ARG A 532 29.37 13.82 0.14
N GLY A 533 30.42 13.12 -0.29
CA GLY A 533 30.30 11.90 -1.11
C GLY A 533 29.49 10.79 -0.43
N LEU A 534 29.63 10.63 0.90
CA LEU A 534 28.91 9.60 1.67
C LEU A 534 27.40 9.87 1.68
N PHE A 535 27.01 11.13 1.92
CA PHE A 535 25.61 11.52 1.92
C PHE A 535 25.01 11.54 0.51
N LEU A 536 25.77 11.94 -0.51
CA LEU A 536 25.32 11.88 -1.91
C LEU A 536 25.09 10.44 -2.38
N PHE A 537 25.90 9.49 -1.92
CA PHE A 537 25.65 8.08 -2.21
C PHE A 537 24.30 7.61 -1.65
N LEU A 538 23.97 7.95 -0.40
CA LEU A 538 22.64 7.65 0.16
C LEU A 538 21.52 8.37 -0.58
N LEU A 539 21.76 9.62 -1.00
CA LEU A 539 20.76 10.45 -1.69
C LEU A 539 20.68 10.23 -3.20
N ARG A 540 21.40 9.25 -3.76
CA ARG A 540 21.37 8.94 -5.19
C ARG A 540 19.96 8.62 -5.68
N THR A 541 19.70 8.93 -6.95
CA THR A 541 18.38 8.71 -7.58
C THR A 541 18.29 7.34 -8.26
N GLU A 542 19.43 6.76 -8.62
CA GLU A 542 19.51 5.54 -9.40
C GLU A 542 20.62 4.62 -8.88
N ALA A 543 20.41 3.33 -9.11
CA ALA A 543 21.37 2.27 -8.87
C ALA A 543 22.51 2.30 -9.89
N GLY A 544 23.60 1.57 -9.63
CA GLY A 544 24.75 1.47 -10.52
C GLY A 544 25.89 2.46 -10.23
N SER A 545 25.83 3.18 -9.10
CA SER A 545 26.95 4.02 -8.61
C SER A 545 28.00 3.23 -7.82
N GLY A 546 27.80 1.93 -7.64
CA GLY A 546 28.59 1.03 -6.79
C GLY A 546 27.70 0.29 -5.78
N ASP A 547 28.15 -0.88 -5.33
CA ASP A 547 27.35 -1.77 -4.48
C ASP A 547 27.21 -1.26 -3.03
N THR A 548 28.23 -0.57 -2.51
CA THR A 548 28.31 -0.15 -1.10
C THR A 548 29.12 1.14 -0.93
N ILE A 549 29.15 1.66 0.30
CA ILE A 549 29.85 2.88 0.68
C ILE A 549 31.29 2.56 1.14
N ASP A 550 32.30 3.07 0.42
CA ASP A 550 33.73 2.82 0.68
C ASP A 550 34.23 3.17 2.10
N ARG A 551 33.49 4.00 2.85
CA ARG A 551 33.82 4.43 4.22
C ARG A 551 32.63 4.38 5.17
N LEU A 552 31.90 3.27 5.12
CA LEU A 552 30.65 3.11 5.87
C LEU A 552 30.80 3.22 7.40
N SER A 553 31.93 2.77 7.97
CA SER A 553 32.23 2.98 9.40
C SER A 553 32.29 4.47 9.76
N THR A 554 32.98 5.28 8.95
CA THR A 554 33.01 6.74 9.11
C THR A 554 31.59 7.31 9.03
N LEU A 555 30.77 6.87 8.07
CA LEU A 555 29.39 7.34 7.97
C LEU A 555 28.58 7.03 9.25
N HIS A 556 28.72 5.83 9.82
CA HIS A 556 28.06 5.47 11.08
C HIS A 556 28.50 6.34 12.25
N GLU A 557 29.79 6.66 12.35
CA GLU A 557 30.30 7.59 13.37
C GLU A 557 29.68 8.98 13.22
N LEU A 558 29.59 9.50 11.98
CA LEU A 558 28.96 10.80 11.71
C LEU A 558 27.45 10.81 12.01
N LEU A 559 26.78 9.66 11.91
CA LEU A 559 25.34 9.50 12.16
C LEU A 559 25.02 8.99 13.58
N ALA A 560 26.00 8.86 14.47
CA ALA A 560 25.80 8.28 15.80
C ALA A 560 24.74 9.04 16.62
N GLU A 561 24.70 10.38 16.56
CA GLU A 561 23.68 11.20 17.24
C GLU A 561 22.26 11.00 16.67
N ALA A 562 22.16 10.52 15.43
CA ALA A 562 20.90 10.30 14.74
C ALA A 562 20.28 8.91 14.98
N ALA A 563 21.05 7.96 15.53
CA ALA A 563 20.63 6.58 15.75
C ALA A 563 19.37 6.48 16.62
N ASP A 564 19.20 7.38 17.59
CA ASP A 564 18.06 7.41 18.52
C ASP A 564 16.89 8.28 18.05
N TRP A 565 16.97 8.88 16.86
CA TRP A 565 15.86 9.70 16.35
C TRP A 565 14.64 8.81 16.07
N PRO A 566 13.42 9.23 16.45
CA PRO A 566 12.22 8.38 16.33
C PRO A 566 12.01 7.80 14.93
N ARG A 567 12.22 8.62 13.89
CA ARG A 567 12.09 8.19 12.49
C ARG A 567 13.13 7.14 12.09
N VAL A 568 14.38 7.30 12.55
CA VAL A 568 15.48 6.35 12.28
C VAL A 568 15.20 5.02 12.96
N VAL A 569 14.74 5.05 14.22
CA VAL A 569 14.37 3.85 14.97
C VAL A 569 13.17 3.14 14.34
N GLN A 570 12.13 3.87 13.91
CA GLN A 570 10.98 3.31 13.20
C GLN A 570 11.40 2.69 11.86
N CYS A 571 12.23 3.37 11.09
CA CYS A 571 12.78 2.84 9.85
C CYS A 571 13.56 1.53 10.10
N ALA A 572 14.45 1.51 11.09
CA ALA A 572 15.22 0.33 11.47
C ALA A 572 14.35 -0.88 11.87
N GLN A 573 13.14 -0.66 12.42
CA GLN A 573 12.21 -1.75 12.75
C GLN A 573 11.58 -2.40 11.53
N THR A 574 11.51 -1.71 10.39
CA THR A 574 10.92 -2.25 9.15
C THR A 574 11.89 -3.09 8.33
N VAL A 575 13.19 -2.81 8.44
CA VAL A 575 14.24 -3.48 7.64
C VAL A 575 14.22 -5.01 7.76
N PRO A 576 14.07 -5.65 8.95
CA PRO A 576 14.02 -7.10 9.04
C PRO A 576 12.91 -7.74 8.19
N VAL A 577 11.74 -7.10 8.11
CA VAL A 577 10.61 -7.56 7.30
C VAL A 577 10.98 -7.50 5.81
N LEU A 578 11.54 -6.37 5.36
CA LEU A 578 11.98 -6.18 3.97
C LEU A 578 13.07 -7.19 3.59
N LEU A 579 14.02 -7.46 4.48
CA LEU A 579 15.08 -8.45 4.23
C LEU A 579 14.52 -9.87 4.11
N HIS A 580 13.49 -10.23 4.88
CA HIS A 580 12.82 -11.51 4.68
C HIS A 580 12.22 -11.63 3.27
N ILE A 581 11.59 -10.57 2.79
CA ILE A 581 10.99 -10.51 1.45
C ILE A 581 12.08 -10.56 0.38
N PHE A 582 13.15 -9.77 0.55
CA PHE A 582 14.32 -9.77 -0.33
C PHE A 582 14.91 -11.17 -0.49
N PHE A 583 15.27 -11.85 0.61
CA PHE A 583 15.89 -13.18 0.53
C PHE A 583 14.91 -14.25 0.01
N ASN A 584 13.62 -14.15 0.32
CA ASN A 584 12.61 -15.04 -0.26
C ASN A 584 12.51 -14.88 -1.78
N THR A 585 12.66 -13.66 -2.28
CA THR A 585 12.58 -13.34 -3.70
C THR A 585 13.87 -13.70 -4.43
N VAL A 586 15.03 -13.33 -3.89
CA VAL A 586 16.33 -13.48 -4.56
C VAL A 586 16.67 -14.95 -4.84
N ILE A 587 16.24 -15.87 -3.97
CA ILE A 587 16.41 -17.33 -4.16
C ILE A 587 15.73 -17.82 -5.43
N THR A 588 14.67 -17.15 -5.90
CA THR A 588 13.93 -17.55 -7.10
C THR A 588 14.57 -17.07 -8.41
N VAL A 589 15.46 -16.08 -8.34
CA VAL A 589 16.04 -15.41 -9.53
C VAL A 589 17.57 -15.49 -9.61
N ALA A 590 18.26 -15.73 -8.48
CA ALA A 590 19.71 -15.71 -8.39
C ALA A 590 20.37 -17.00 -8.90
N ASP A 591 21.53 -16.84 -9.53
CA ASP A 591 22.44 -17.95 -9.81
C ASP A 591 23.33 -18.25 -8.60
N GLU A 592 24.06 -19.38 -8.64
CA GLU A 592 24.91 -19.80 -7.52
C GLU A 592 25.99 -18.76 -7.19
N LYS A 593 26.52 -18.04 -8.20
CA LYS A 593 27.53 -17.00 -7.99
C LYS A 593 26.97 -15.83 -7.18
N LEU A 594 25.78 -15.35 -7.54
CA LEU A 594 25.11 -14.28 -6.80
C LEU A 594 24.78 -14.74 -5.37
N LEU A 595 24.25 -15.95 -5.18
CA LEU A 595 23.98 -16.49 -3.85
C LEU A 595 25.25 -16.59 -2.99
N ALA A 596 26.36 -17.03 -3.59
CA ALA A 596 27.65 -17.09 -2.92
C ALA A 596 28.11 -15.69 -2.50
N HIS A 597 27.94 -14.68 -3.36
CA HIS A 597 28.29 -13.29 -3.02
C HIS A 597 27.40 -12.70 -1.93
N LEU A 598 26.09 -13.01 -1.92
CA LEU A 598 25.18 -12.55 -0.86
C LEU A 598 25.57 -13.11 0.52
N ILE A 599 26.11 -14.35 0.60
CA ILE A 599 26.66 -14.90 1.85
C ILE A 599 27.82 -14.02 2.35
N LEU A 600 28.73 -13.58 1.47
CA LEU A 600 29.82 -12.68 1.85
C LEU A 600 29.29 -11.38 2.44
N VAL A 601 28.33 -10.77 1.76
CA VAL A 601 27.67 -9.55 2.24
C VAL A 601 27.05 -9.77 3.62
N MET A 602 26.40 -10.90 3.87
CA MET A 602 25.82 -11.20 5.19
C MET A 602 26.89 -11.27 6.29
N LEU A 603 28.03 -11.92 6.03
CA LEU A 603 29.13 -12.04 6.99
C LEU A 603 29.79 -10.69 7.26
N GLU A 604 30.15 -9.94 6.21
CA GLU A 604 30.79 -8.63 6.32
C GLU A 604 29.88 -7.62 7.04
N ARG A 605 28.63 -7.49 6.55
CA ARG A 605 27.67 -6.51 7.07
C ARG A 605 27.19 -6.83 8.47
N SER A 606 27.29 -8.07 8.95
CA SER A 606 27.00 -8.41 10.35
C SER A 606 27.85 -7.63 11.37
N SER A 607 29.02 -7.13 10.96
CA SER A 607 29.93 -6.31 11.77
C SER A 607 29.72 -4.81 11.61
N LEU A 608 29.03 -4.40 10.56
CA LEU A 608 29.06 -3.03 10.05
C LEU A 608 27.64 -2.49 9.90
N LEU A 609 26.88 -2.43 10.99
CA LEU A 609 25.53 -1.86 11.02
C LEU A 609 25.53 -0.54 11.79
N LEU A 610 24.56 0.34 11.51
CA LEU A 610 24.32 1.50 12.36
C LEU A 610 23.99 1.01 13.78
N ASN A 611 24.65 1.58 14.78
CA ASN A 611 24.61 1.08 16.15
C ASN A 611 23.26 1.34 16.84
N ILE A 612 22.27 0.49 16.54
CA ILE A 612 20.96 0.47 17.18
C ILE A 612 20.78 -0.96 17.74
N PRO A 613 20.84 -1.19 19.06
CA PRO A 613 20.98 -2.54 19.62
C PRO A 613 19.89 -3.54 19.20
N LYS A 614 18.63 -3.10 19.09
CA LYS A 614 17.52 -3.95 18.62
C LYS A 614 17.63 -4.26 17.13
N TYR A 615 18.03 -3.27 16.33
CA TYR A 615 18.24 -3.43 14.89
C TYR A 615 19.32 -4.48 14.62
N CYS A 616 20.51 -4.34 15.21
CA CYS A 616 21.61 -5.28 15.01
C CYS A 616 21.20 -6.73 15.32
N ARG A 617 20.49 -6.94 16.44
CA ARG A 617 20.01 -8.26 16.85
C ARG A 617 19.05 -8.88 15.84
N GLU A 618 18.04 -8.12 15.39
CA GLU A 618 17.08 -8.62 14.42
C GLU A 618 17.73 -8.89 13.06
N ILE A 619 18.70 -8.07 12.63
CA ILE A 619 19.46 -8.33 11.40
C ILE A 619 20.29 -9.61 11.50
N HIS A 620 20.97 -9.84 12.63
CA HIS A 620 21.69 -11.09 12.87
C HIS A 620 20.76 -12.31 12.80
N ARG A 621 19.53 -12.17 13.32
CA ARG A 621 18.50 -13.20 13.24
C ARG A 621 18.03 -13.48 11.82
N VAL A 622 17.76 -12.44 11.04
CA VAL A 622 17.39 -12.56 9.62
C VAL A 622 18.52 -13.22 8.84
N PHE A 623 19.76 -12.78 9.02
CA PHE A 623 20.93 -13.34 8.35
C PHE A 623 21.13 -14.81 8.72
N SER A 624 21.05 -15.16 10.01
CA SER A 624 21.10 -16.53 10.49
C SER A 624 20.07 -17.43 9.78
N CYS A 625 18.81 -16.97 9.73
CA CYS A 625 17.70 -17.73 9.14
C CYS A 625 17.93 -18.00 7.65
N HIS A 626 18.32 -16.98 6.89
CA HIS A 626 18.52 -17.11 5.45
C HIS A 626 19.83 -17.79 5.09
N LEU A 627 20.89 -17.66 5.88
CA LEU A 627 22.14 -18.40 5.68
C LEU A 627 21.86 -19.91 5.70
N LEU A 628 21.14 -20.37 6.74
CA LEU A 628 20.72 -21.75 6.84
C LEU A 628 19.91 -22.21 5.62
N ARG A 629 18.94 -21.40 5.21
CA ARG A 629 18.06 -21.73 4.09
C ARG A 629 18.83 -21.82 2.77
N LEU A 630 19.72 -20.86 2.52
CA LEU A 630 20.58 -20.83 1.34
C LEU A 630 21.47 -22.06 1.28
N CYS A 631 22.22 -22.36 2.34
CA CYS A 631 23.10 -23.52 2.38
C CYS A 631 22.33 -24.85 2.35
N LYS A 632 21.08 -24.90 2.84
CA LYS A 632 20.22 -26.09 2.71
C LYS A 632 19.75 -26.33 1.28
N LEU A 633 19.43 -25.27 0.55
CA LEU A 633 19.01 -25.36 -0.86
C LEU A 633 20.21 -25.62 -1.78
N HIS A 634 21.36 -25.01 -1.48
CA HIS A 634 22.59 -25.09 -2.25
C HIS A 634 23.79 -25.40 -1.34
N PRO A 635 24.02 -26.68 -0.96
CA PRO A 635 25.13 -27.06 -0.08
C PRO A 635 26.52 -26.75 -0.62
N SER A 636 26.67 -26.67 -1.95
CA SER A 636 27.91 -26.30 -2.65
C SER A 636 28.45 -24.92 -2.22
N LEU A 637 27.56 -23.99 -1.85
CA LEU A 637 27.91 -22.65 -1.39
C LEU A 637 28.85 -22.67 -0.17
N VAL A 638 28.76 -23.71 0.67
CA VAL A 638 29.61 -23.84 1.86
C VAL A 638 31.06 -24.14 1.49
N VAL A 639 31.27 -24.90 0.41
CA VAL A 639 32.62 -25.16 -0.12
C VAL A 639 33.13 -23.93 -0.86
N ASP A 640 32.28 -23.27 -1.66
CA ASP A 640 32.63 -22.05 -2.39
C ASP A 640 33.08 -20.93 -1.46
N GLN A 641 32.36 -20.73 -0.34
CA GLN A 641 32.66 -19.69 0.66
C GLN A 641 33.39 -20.20 1.89
N SER A 642 34.07 -21.35 1.78
CA SER A 642 34.69 -22.00 2.93
C SER A 642 35.77 -21.16 3.62
N HIS A 643 36.53 -20.36 2.86
CA HIS A 643 37.54 -19.44 3.41
C HIS A 643 36.89 -18.40 4.34
N GLU A 644 35.89 -17.68 3.83
CA GLU A 644 35.23 -16.57 4.53
C GLU A 644 34.38 -17.06 5.71
N LEU A 645 33.70 -18.21 5.54
CA LEU A 645 32.97 -18.86 6.63
C LEU A 645 33.93 -19.31 7.75
N LEU A 646 35.11 -19.81 7.39
CA LEU A 646 36.12 -20.26 8.34
C LEU A 646 36.76 -19.09 9.09
N GLU A 647 37.10 -18.01 8.38
CA GLU A 647 37.61 -16.77 8.99
C GLU A 647 36.60 -16.21 9.99
N PHE A 648 35.32 -16.15 9.59
CA PHE A 648 34.24 -15.71 10.47
C PHE A 648 34.08 -16.60 11.71
N ALA A 649 34.11 -17.93 11.53
CA ALA A 649 33.95 -18.90 12.62
C ALA A 649 35.17 -18.97 13.54
N GLY A 650 36.36 -18.68 13.03
CA GLY A 650 37.63 -18.65 13.76
C GLY A 650 37.80 -17.40 14.65
N ALA A 651 37.07 -16.33 14.40
CA ALA A 651 37.16 -15.10 15.19
C ALA A 651 36.34 -15.19 16.49
N THR A 652 37.00 -15.34 17.64
CA THR A 652 36.35 -15.51 18.96
C THR A 652 35.47 -14.34 19.38
N ALA A 653 35.74 -13.12 18.90
CA ALA A 653 34.88 -11.96 19.12
C ALA A 653 33.44 -12.16 18.60
N ASN A 654 33.25 -12.96 17.53
CA ASN A 654 31.93 -13.22 16.95
C ASN A 654 31.06 -14.11 17.84
N VAL A 655 31.67 -14.92 18.72
CA VAL A 655 30.95 -15.76 19.70
C VAL A 655 30.05 -14.91 20.59
N TYR A 656 30.54 -13.75 21.01
CA TYR A 656 29.87 -12.87 21.97
C TYR A 656 29.06 -11.78 21.29
N SER A 657 29.60 -11.17 20.23
CA SER A 657 28.96 -10.03 19.57
C SER A 657 27.88 -10.41 18.56
N LYS A 658 27.89 -11.67 18.08
CA LYS A 658 27.08 -12.14 16.94
C LYS A 658 26.59 -13.58 17.13
N GLU A 659 26.18 -13.91 18.35
CA GLU A 659 25.85 -15.28 18.79
C GLU A 659 24.96 -16.04 17.78
N GLU A 660 23.88 -15.41 17.29
CA GLU A 660 22.92 -16.08 16.41
C GLU A 660 23.54 -16.48 15.07
N ILE A 661 24.18 -15.55 14.35
CA ILE A 661 24.79 -15.86 13.05
C ILE A 661 26.00 -16.78 13.23
N TYR A 662 26.81 -16.58 14.29
CA TYR A 662 27.96 -17.44 14.60
C TYR A 662 27.55 -18.91 14.79
N THR A 663 26.51 -19.14 15.60
CA THR A 663 25.97 -20.49 15.85
C THR A 663 25.61 -21.18 14.53
N HIS A 664 24.98 -20.45 13.61
CA HIS A 664 24.54 -21.02 12.35
C HIS A 664 25.66 -21.21 11.33
N VAL A 665 26.66 -20.32 11.30
CA VAL A 665 27.88 -20.54 10.49
C VAL A 665 28.59 -21.82 10.92
N VAL A 666 28.81 -22.00 12.24
CA VAL A 666 29.42 -23.23 12.79
C VAL A 666 28.58 -24.46 12.46
N TRP A 667 27.25 -24.35 12.59
CA TRP A 667 26.35 -25.44 12.22
C TRP A 667 26.45 -25.80 10.74
N VAL A 668 26.45 -24.81 9.84
CA VAL A 668 26.53 -24.99 8.37
C VAL A 668 27.85 -25.66 7.98
N LEU A 669 28.98 -25.22 8.55
CA LEU A 669 30.29 -25.83 8.34
C LEU A 669 30.28 -27.30 8.80
N GLY A 670 29.77 -27.55 10.02
CA GLY A 670 29.63 -28.88 10.58
C GLY A 670 28.68 -29.77 9.77
N GLU A 671 27.64 -29.22 9.15
CA GLU A 671 26.65 -29.99 8.38
C GLU A 671 27.15 -30.32 6.97
N TYR A 672 27.61 -29.31 6.22
CA TYR A 672 27.76 -29.42 4.76
C TYR A 672 29.19 -29.60 4.27
N LEU A 673 30.24 -29.40 5.10
CA LEU A 673 31.60 -29.80 4.72
C LEU A 673 31.75 -31.32 4.72
N SER A 674 31.27 -31.94 3.64
CA SER A 674 31.26 -33.37 3.41
C SER A 674 31.31 -33.67 1.91
N VAL A 675 32.04 -34.73 1.54
CA VAL A 675 32.13 -35.23 0.15
C VAL A 675 30.75 -35.63 -0.39
N SER A 676 29.82 -36.01 0.49
CA SER A 676 28.43 -36.33 0.14
C SER A 676 27.60 -35.12 -0.28
N CYS A 677 28.01 -33.91 0.14
CA CYS A 677 27.31 -32.67 -0.16
C CYS A 677 27.93 -31.98 -1.38
N ASP A 678 29.26 -31.98 -1.48
CA ASP A 678 29.99 -31.48 -2.64
C ASP A 678 31.28 -32.30 -2.84
N SER A 679 31.47 -32.80 -4.06
CA SER A 679 32.64 -33.62 -4.44
C SER A 679 33.98 -32.89 -4.30
N ARG A 680 34.00 -31.55 -4.29
CA ARG A 680 35.20 -30.71 -4.14
C ARG A 680 35.65 -30.62 -2.67
N CYS A 681 34.84 -31.06 -1.72
CA CYS A 681 35.20 -31.04 -0.30
C CYS A 681 36.39 -31.98 -0.04
N SER A 682 37.55 -31.41 0.28
CA SER A 682 38.77 -32.18 0.56
C SER A 682 38.92 -32.51 2.04
N VAL A 683 39.72 -33.53 2.34
CA VAL A 683 40.13 -33.85 3.74
C VAL A 683 40.91 -32.69 4.34
N SER A 684 41.72 -31.98 3.56
CA SER A 684 42.45 -30.80 4.05
C SER A 684 41.50 -29.70 4.53
N LEU A 685 40.42 -29.44 3.81
CA LEU A 685 39.42 -28.44 4.19
C LEU A 685 38.69 -28.82 5.48
N ILE A 686 38.31 -30.10 5.62
CA ILE A 686 37.70 -30.63 6.86
C ILE A 686 38.64 -30.44 8.04
N THR A 687 39.93 -30.77 7.87
CA THR A 687 40.95 -30.61 8.92
C THR A 687 41.16 -29.15 9.28
N SER A 688 41.31 -28.24 8.31
CA SER A 688 41.46 -26.80 8.59
C SER A 688 40.25 -26.22 9.31
N CYS A 689 39.03 -26.63 8.92
CA CYS A 689 37.81 -26.23 9.61
C CYS A 689 37.77 -26.74 11.06
N PHE A 690 38.09 -28.02 11.26
CA PHE A 690 38.18 -28.62 12.59
C PHE A 690 39.17 -27.87 13.49
N GLU A 691 40.35 -27.53 12.98
CA GLU A 691 41.39 -26.87 13.76
C GLU A 691 40.99 -25.47 14.22
N ALA A 692 40.36 -24.69 13.35
CA ALA A 692 39.87 -23.36 13.73
C ALA A 692 38.76 -23.46 14.79
N LEU A 693 37.78 -24.34 14.59
CA LEU A 693 36.68 -24.52 15.55
C LEU A 693 37.17 -25.09 16.89
N GLU A 694 38.16 -25.98 16.88
CA GLU A 694 38.78 -26.52 18.08
C GLU A 694 39.53 -25.43 18.85
N ALA A 695 40.27 -24.57 18.14
CA ALA A 695 40.97 -23.44 18.76
C ALA A 695 39.98 -22.48 19.46
N VAL A 696 38.88 -22.12 18.79
CA VAL A 696 37.85 -21.26 19.38
C VAL A 696 37.19 -21.91 20.58
N LEU A 697 36.77 -23.18 20.46
CA LEU A 697 36.14 -23.91 21.56
C LEU A 697 37.08 -24.02 22.77
N PHE A 698 38.37 -24.26 22.53
CA PHE A 698 39.38 -24.28 23.58
C PHE A 698 39.51 -22.89 24.22
N GLU A 699 39.63 -21.81 23.45
CA GLU A 699 39.77 -20.44 23.97
C GLU A 699 38.61 -20.06 24.91
N ILE A 700 37.36 -20.30 24.48
CA ILE A 700 36.17 -19.92 25.27
C ILE A 700 35.93 -20.82 26.49
N THR A 701 36.47 -22.04 26.51
CA THR A 701 36.32 -22.99 27.64
C THR A 701 37.56 -23.11 28.52
N SER A 702 38.67 -22.46 28.17
CA SER A 702 39.90 -22.43 28.95
C SER A 702 40.20 -21.08 29.58
N SER A 703 39.68 -19.99 29.01
CA SER A 703 39.83 -18.63 29.56
C SER A 703 38.73 -18.31 30.58
N ALA A 704 39.10 -17.65 31.67
CA ALA A 704 38.12 -17.06 32.57
C ALA A 704 37.64 -15.73 31.95
N PRO A 705 36.32 -15.48 31.85
CA PRO A 705 35.81 -14.20 31.36
C PRO A 705 36.29 -13.06 32.25
N ALA A 706 36.55 -11.90 31.64
CA ALA A 706 36.92 -10.70 32.38
C ALA A 706 35.80 -10.31 33.39
N PRO A 707 36.12 -9.63 34.51
CA PRO A 707 35.11 -9.25 35.50
C PRO A 707 33.99 -8.40 34.85
N GLY A 708 32.77 -8.94 34.82
CA GLY A 708 31.60 -8.29 34.20
C GLY A 708 31.35 -8.61 32.72
N ALA A 709 32.17 -9.47 32.10
CA ALA A 709 31.95 -9.97 30.74
C ALA A 709 30.92 -11.11 30.70
N VAL A 710 30.17 -11.20 29.61
CA VAL A 710 29.15 -12.24 29.39
C VAL A 710 29.83 -13.55 28.98
N CYS A 711 29.47 -14.67 29.61
CA CYS A 711 29.93 -16.01 29.21
C CYS A 711 29.41 -16.39 27.82
N ALA A 712 30.12 -17.30 27.13
CA ALA A 712 29.65 -17.83 25.86
C ALA A 712 28.33 -18.59 26.07
N ALA A 713 27.38 -18.38 25.16
CA ALA A 713 26.08 -19.03 25.27
C ALA A 713 26.22 -20.57 25.18
N PRO A 714 25.49 -21.34 26.02
CA PRO A 714 25.55 -22.81 26.03
C PRO A 714 25.25 -23.43 24.67
N ARG A 715 24.33 -22.79 23.91
CA ARG A 715 23.98 -23.17 22.54
C ARG A 715 25.18 -23.09 21.59
N VAL A 716 26.04 -22.08 21.73
CA VAL A 716 27.25 -21.95 20.89
C VAL A 716 28.22 -23.09 21.20
N ILE A 717 28.48 -23.36 22.48
CA ILE A 717 29.39 -24.41 22.93
C ILE A 717 28.93 -25.79 22.43
N THR A 718 27.66 -26.13 22.63
CA THR A 718 27.09 -27.40 22.17
C THR A 718 27.06 -27.54 20.64
N THR A 719 26.92 -26.43 19.91
CA THR A 719 26.99 -26.40 18.44
C THR A 719 28.41 -26.61 17.95
N LEU A 720 29.42 -25.97 18.55
CA LEU A 720 30.84 -26.21 18.28
C LEU A 720 31.22 -27.67 18.53
N MET A 721 30.84 -28.23 19.69
CA MET A 721 31.07 -29.64 20.01
C MET A 721 30.44 -30.58 18.98
N SER A 722 29.20 -30.29 18.55
CA SER A 722 28.50 -31.09 17.56
C SER A 722 29.12 -30.98 16.16
N ALA A 723 29.57 -29.79 15.76
CA ALA A 723 30.25 -29.56 14.48
C ALA A 723 31.60 -30.29 14.45
N LEU A 724 32.40 -30.18 15.50
CA LEU A 724 33.67 -30.90 15.64
C LEU A 724 33.48 -32.42 15.59
N ALA A 725 32.47 -32.96 16.28
CA ALA A 725 32.15 -34.38 16.22
C ALA A 725 31.72 -34.84 14.81
N LYS A 726 30.93 -34.03 14.09
CA LYS A 726 30.55 -34.29 12.70
C LYS A 726 31.78 -34.31 11.78
N LEU A 727 32.65 -33.31 11.86
CA LEU A 727 33.88 -33.25 11.07
C LEU A 727 34.82 -34.44 11.38
N ALA A 728 34.98 -34.80 12.66
CA ALA A 728 35.77 -35.96 13.06
C ALA A 728 35.18 -37.30 12.58
N SER A 729 33.86 -37.42 12.50
CA SER A 729 33.22 -38.61 11.92
C SER A 729 33.48 -38.77 10.42
N ARG A 730 33.87 -37.69 9.73
CA ARG A 730 34.20 -37.68 8.29
C ARG A 730 35.71 -37.84 8.03
N SER A 731 36.54 -37.49 9.01
CA SER A 731 38.00 -37.67 8.97
C SER A 731 38.47 -38.31 10.28
N HIS A 732 38.63 -39.64 10.26
CA HIS A 732 38.85 -40.44 11.46
C HIS A 732 40.11 -40.07 12.25
N ASP A 733 41.11 -39.46 11.60
CA ASP A 733 42.35 -39.00 12.24
C ASP A 733 42.09 -37.91 13.29
N LEU A 734 40.95 -37.22 13.22
CA LEU A 734 40.55 -36.16 14.15
C LEU A 734 39.81 -36.67 15.39
N ILE A 735 39.31 -37.92 15.37
CA ILE A 735 38.52 -38.52 16.47
C ILE A 735 39.25 -38.48 17.83
N PRO A 736 40.55 -38.81 17.93
CA PRO A 736 41.26 -38.76 19.21
C PRO A 736 41.29 -37.36 19.83
N ARG A 737 41.40 -36.30 19.01
CA ARG A 737 41.47 -34.90 19.46
C ARG A 737 40.17 -34.45 20.12
N VAL A 738 39.04 -34.62 19.43
CA VAL A 738 37.70 -34.32 19.99
C VAL A 738 37.39 -35.20 21.20
N SER A 739 37.72 -36.49 21.14
CA SER A 739 37.44 -37.41 22.26
C SER A 739 38.17 -37.00 23.54
N LEU A 740 39.40 -36.48 23.41
CA LEU A 740 40.17 -35.95 24.53
C LEU A 740 39.48 -34.72 25.14
N PHE A 741 39.00 -33.77 24.33
CA PHE A 741 38.24 -32.62 24.83
C PHE A 741 36.94 -33.05 25.54
N LEU A 742 36.11 -33.88 24.88
CA LEU A 742 34.83 -34.32 25.44
C LEU A 742 35.00 -35.14 26.73
N SER A 743 36.06 -35.93 26.84
CA SER A 743 36.37 -36.67 28.09
C SER A 743 36.80 -35.75 29.24
N LYS A 744 37.46 -34.62 28.95
CA LYS A 744 37.83 -33.61 29.96
C LYS A 744 36.60 -32.90 30.51
N LEU A 745 35.59 -32.60 29.68
CA LEU A 745 34.31 -32.01 30.12
C LEU A 745 33.65 -32.82 31.24
N ARG A 746 33.77 -34.15 31.21
CA ARG A 746 33.26 -35.04 32.27
C ARG A 746 33.93 -34.84 33.62
N THR A 747 35.19 -34.38 33.64
CA THR A 747 35.90 -34.10 34.90
C THR A 747 35.54 -32.74 35.48
N VAL A 748 34.96 -31.85 34.68
CA VAL A 748 34.56 -30.49 35.08
C VAL A 748 33.41 -30.53 36.07
N THR A 749 32.41 -31.40 35.90
CA THR A 749 31.29 -31.58 36.86
C THR A 749 31.72 -32.15 38.21
N ARG A 750 32.91 -32.73 38.31
CA ARG A 750 33.47 -33.21 39.60
C ARG A 750 34.21 -32.11 40.37
N GLY A 751 34.51 -30.97 39.73
CA GLY A 751 35.31 -29.87 40.29
C GLY A 751 34.51 -28.67 40.83
N GLY A 752 33.20 -28.62 40.63
CA GLY A 752 32.35 -27.48 41.01
C GLY A 752 32.14 -26.45 39.88
N SER A 753 31.67 -25.25 40.24
CA SER A 753 31.36 -24.14 39.33
C SER A 753 32.55 -23.77 38.44
N VAL A 754 32.26 -23.49 37.16
CA VAL A 754 33.27 -23.29 36.11
C VAL A 754 33.27 -21.84 35.66
N ALA A 755 34.44 -21.23 35.52
CA ALA A 755 34.55 -19.80 35.20
C ALA A 755 33.85 -19.38 33.90
N TRP A 756 33.70 -20.28 32.93
CA TRP A 756 33.07 -20.00 31.64
C TRP A 756 31.58 -20.39 31.54
N CYS A 757 31.00 -20.96 32.60
CA CYS A 757 29.57 -21.31 32.65
C CYS A 757 28.99 -20.94 34.01
N SER A 758 28.18 -19.87 34.05
CA SER A 758 27.61 -19.35 35.29
C SER A 758 26.38 -20.12 35.78
N ASP A 759 25.62 -20.74 34.86
CA ASP A 759 24.43 -21.53 35.17
C ASP A 759 24.77 -23.03 35.23
N GLU A 760 24.31 -23.69 36.30
CA GLU A 760 24.54 -25.11 36.55
C GLU A 760 23.68 -25.99 35.61
N ASP A 761 22.46 -25.57 35.28
CA ASP A 761 21.57 -26.32 34.38
C ASP A 761 22.15 -26.36 32.96
N ASP A 762 22.68 -25.22 32.50
CA ASP A 762 23.38 -25.11 31.23
C ASP A 762 24.66 -25.96 31.19
N LEU A 763 25.42 -25.98 32.30
CA LEU A 763 26.61 -26.81 32.42
C LEU A 763 26.27 -28.30 32.31
N VAL A 764 25.18 -28.73 32.97
CA VAL A 764 24.67 -30.09 32.88
C VAL A 764 24.27 -30.43 31.44
N ALA A 765 23.59 -29.53 30.74
CA ALA A 765 23.21 -29.74 29.34
C ALA A 765 24.44 -29.89 28.42
N ILE A 766 25.45 -29.03 28.58
CA ILE A 766 26.70 -29.09 27.82
C ILE A 766 27.43 -30.42 28.07
N VAL A 767 27.57 -30.83 29.33
CA VAL A 767 28.28 -32.06 29.68
C VAL A 767 27.52 -33.29 29.21
N THR A 768 26.20 -33.33 29.38
CA THR A 768 25.34 -34.41 28.87
C THR A 768 25.53 -34.56 27.36
N ARG A 769 25.47 -33.45 26.61
CA ARG A 769 25.71 -33.46 25.17
C ARG A 769 27.12 -33.95 24.82
N GLY A 770 28.13 -33.55 25.60
CA GLY A 770 29.51 -34.02 25.42
C GLY A 770 29.67 -35.52 25.63
N GLU A 771 29.01 -36.09 26.64
CA GLU A 771 29.02 -37.53 26.92
C GLU A 771 28.33 -38.33 25.80
N GLU A 772 27.22 -37.84 25.26
CA GLU A 772 26.55 -38.43 24.09
C GLU A 772 27.49 -38.49 22.87
N LEU A 773 28.09 -37.36 22.52
CA LEU A 773 29.00 -37.25 21.37
C LEU A 773 30.25 -38.12 21.55
N TRP A 774 30.82 -38.14 22.76
CA TRP A 774 31.98 -38.99 23.08
C TRP A 774 31.62 -40.47 22.96
N SER A 775 30.44 -40.86 23.44
CA SER A 775 29.98 -42.25 23.36
C SER A 775 29.73 -42.68 21.91
N LEU A 776 29.17 -41.80 21.07
CA LEU A 776 28.97 -42.05 19.64
C LEU A 776 30.31 -42.25 18.90
N LEU A 777 31.29 -41.38 19.14
CA LEU A 777 32.58 -41.40 18.44
C LEU A 777 33.45 -42.63 18.73
N LYS A 778 33.13 -43.43 19.77
CA LYS A 778 33.76 -44.75 20.00
C LYS A 778 33.46 -45.75 18.88
N ALA A 779 32.38 -45.55 18.13
CA ALA A 779 32.00 -46.36 16.99
C ALA A 779 31.92 -45.47 15.74
N PRO A 780 33.05 -45.20 15.04
CA PRO A 780 33.13 -44.21 13.97
C PRO A 780 32.09 -44.40 12.85
N GLY A 781 31.87 -45.63 12.41
CA GLY A 781 30.86 -45.92 11.38
C GLY A 781 29.42 -45.64 11.82
N VAL A 782 29.10 -45.86 13.10
CA VAL A 782 27.81 -45.50 13.68
C VAL A 782 27.71 -43.98 13.83
N ALA A 783 28.77 -43.33 14.33
CA ALA A 783 28.83 -41.88 14.46
C ALA A 783 28.60 -41.18 13.12
N GLN A 784 29.23 -41.64 12.04
CA GLN A 784 29.04 -41.08 10.71
C GLN A 784 27.58 -41.21 10.25
N SER A 785 26.93 -42.37 10.47
CA SER A 785 25.53 -42.59 10.10
C SER A 785 24.51 -41.78 10.92
N VAL A 786 24.82 -41.53 12.21
CA VAL A 786 23.93 -40.81 13.14
C VAL A 786 24.11 -39.30 13.02
N LEU A 787 25.36 -38.84 12.92
CA LEU A 787 25.71 -37.41 12.86
C LEU A 787 25.62 -36.84 11.44
N THR A 788 25.73 -37.68 10.42
CA THR A 788 25.65 -37.30 9.00
C THR A 788 24.74 -38.29 8.24
N PRO A 789 23.42 -38.33 8.56
CA PRO A 789 22.52 -39.30 7.94
C PRO A 789 22.42 -39.07 6.42
N PRO A 790 22.39 -40.14 5.60
CA PRO A 790 22.19 -40.00 4.16
C PRO A 790 20.85 -39.31 3.84
N PRO A 791 20.76 -38.54 2.75
CA PRO A 791 19.54 -37.77 2.40
C PRO A 791 18.29 -38.63 2.19
N HIS A 792 18.44 -39.95 2.01
CA HIS A 792 17.32 -40.89 1.84
C HIS A 792 16.76 -41.36 3.20
N VAL A 793 17.52 -41.25 4.28
CA VAL A 793 17.08 -41.57 5.65
C VAL A 793 16.24 -40.44 6.23
N THR A 794 16.43 -39.20 5.76
CA THR A 794 15.63 -38.02 6.16
C THR A 794 14.31 -37.88 5.40
N THR A 795 14.11 -38.66 4.32
CA THR A 795 12.78 -38.85 3.73
C THR A 795 11.99 -39.87 4.56
N PRO A 796 10.69 -39.64 4.85
CA PRO A 796 9.88 -40.50 5.73
C PRO A 796 9.52 -41.85 5.08
N GLN A 797 10.33 -42.36 4.15
CA GLN A 797 10.14 -43.69 3.56
C GLN A 797 10.50 -44.81 4.54
N TRP A 798 11.47 -44.59 5.44
CA TRP A 798 11.90 -45.57 6.45
C TRP A 798 10.84 -45.84 7.54
N HIS A 799 9.77 -45.05 7.58
CA HIS A 799 8.59 -45.25 8.43
C HIS A 799 7.35 -45.73 7.68
N ARG A 800 7.39 -45.82 6.34
CA ARG A 800 6.25 -46.29 5.51
C ARG A 800 6.40 -47.73 5.03
N ASP A 801 7.60 -48.31 5.13
CA ASP A 801 7.78 -49.72 4.83
C ASP A 801 7.22 -50.56 5.99
N ILE A 802 6.02 -51.09 5.77
CA ILE A 802 5.23 -51.91 6.72
C ILE A 802 6.06 -53.09 7.27
N ASN A 803 7.13 -53.47 6.58
CA ASN A 803 7.96 -54.64 6.92
C ASN A 803 9.08 -54.38 7.94
N VAL A 804 9.43 -53.11 8.24
CA VAL A 804 10.67 -52.76 8.98
C VAL A 804 10.43 -52.03 10.32
N ALA A 805 9.20 -51.64 10.65
CA ALA A 805 8.91 -50.91 11.89
C ALA A 805 9.04 -51.78 13.15
N MET A 806 10.16 -51.61 13.88
CA MET A 806 10.45 -52.18 15.21
C MET A 806 9.28 -52.06 16.22
N PRO A 807 8.52 -50.93 16.28
CA PRO A 807 7.39 -50.81 17.21
C PRO A 807 6.25 -51.81 16.96
N LEU A 808 6.02 -52.27 15.73
CA LEU A 808 5.00 -53.28 15.41
C LEU A 808 5.49 -54.71 15.64
N ARG A 809 6.79 -55.00 15.46
CA ARG A 809 7.37 -56.27 15.91
C ARG A 809 7.31 -56.40 17.42
N LEU A 810 7.56 -55.32 18.15
CA LEU A 810 7.34 -55.27 19.60
C LEU A 810 5.86 -55.44 19.95
N ARG A 811 4.93 -54.87 19.17
CA ARG A 811 3.47 -55.03 19.35
C ARG A 811 2.98 -56.46 19.08
N ALA A 812 3.51 -57.12 18.05
CA ALA A 812 3.22 -58.51 17.73
C ALA A 812 3.84 -59.46 18.78
N LEU A 813 5.06 -59.18 19.25
CA LEU A 813 5.68 -59.93 20.35
C LEU A 813 4.96 -59.70 21.68
N THR A 814 4.48 -58.49 21.97
CA THR A 814 3.67 -58.24 23.18
C THR A 814 2.28 -58.88 23.11
N ASN A 815 1.66 -58.95 21.93
CA ASN A 815 0.41 -59.68 21.74
C ASN A 815 0.60 -61.21 21.79
N LEU A 816 1.81 -61.73 21.52
CA LEU A 816 2.14 -63.14 21.66
C LEU A 816 2.57 -63.52 23.08
N THR A 817 3.00 -62.56 23.91
CA THR A 817 3.37 -62.80 25.32
C THR A 817 2.25 -62.46 26.31
N HIS A 818 1.21 -61.75 25.89
CA HIS A 818 -0.02 -61.59 26.67
C HIS A 818 -1.11 -62.52 26.17
N SER A 819 -1.18 -63.71 26.77
CA SER A 819 -2.34 -64.60 26.67
C SER A 819 -3.49 -64.06 27.53
N GLN A 820 -4.59 -63.66 26.88
CA GLN A 820 -5.93 -64.15 27.19
C GLN A 820 -6.68 -64.40 25.88
#